data_AF-A0A1I0S6W9-F1
#
_entry.id   AF-A0A1I0S6W9-F1
#
_cell.length_a   1.000
_cell.length_b   1.000
_cell.length_c   1.000
_cell.angle_alpha   90.00
_cell.angle_beta   90.00
_cell.angle_gamma   90.00
#
_symmetry.space_group_name_H-M   'P 1'
#
loop_
_entity.id
_entity.type
_entity.pdbx_description
1 polymer ?
#
loop_
_entity_poly.entity_id
_entity_poly.type
_entity_poly.pdbx_seq_one_letter_code
_entity_poly.pdbx_strand_id
1 'polypeptide(L)'
;MQSSAKGMCYPKKSGKPATLSVRRLLNQKVAALVLLLVLTLAGKAVMAQTISLSAKQAPLSKILPELKKQSGYQFFYNDAMLAKASPVSLDVERASLKDVLAIIFRNQPLTYAIVAKTVVVKDTAMLSQMDVVGFLKDENGKPAAGISVQEKGRSKGTFSNADGLFVLKDIDPGATLLFTGLNVETHEVRINGRSDLATITLKTKVTALNEINVAVSTGYQTISKERSAGSFSKPDMAVVADRSTSMNILQRLDGQIPGLVINNSPSASTDKNTFLIRGLNTLQSDRNPLVVVDGIAVDVSRISTINPQDVADITVLKDATAASIWGARASNGVIVINTKKGKSGKMKVTYDGFVNFQGRPQYDYFHMMNSSQYIQTMREVFDSVSLYMPYQRATTYDPLNSVYGLAPSNQILYDMKNGVISKEVGNAKLDSLGRISNTSQMGDIWYRPSLLTNHTVTVSGGTDKHAYYNSFAYTDNKSYTPGSKDNTFKLNTRQDFNFNRLLKIYVSADLTNNSTTDSRPISIDNRYLPYQLFRDDNGNSLNMPYMGYLSERERPNIEKLSKINMNYNPIDNMNTGYTKSNTFSGRFNTGITVNLYKGLKFEGVYAYVKETGKTQVYDDVSNYQQRANITNFAVANSDGTVTYNLPTKGGRYTVYNSSLDNWVVRNQLHYDKNWNNGKHQLTALAGAEAQEQRTVVNRSTVYGYDEELQTYPMLDYKLLSTTGIVGPILPTGIDRKSSRLSTSNDENGSYFGESETIPRSRFTSYYGNAAYTLLRKYSINASLRNDQSNLFGLNRSAQRKPVWSIGGKWNIANESFMHDVSWVDALAVRATYGLTGMSPKPGSAASYDIFKPATVRYVPGGQALNISTLSNPDLTWESTKTYNVGIDFGILRNRLSGSVDLYLKNTDNLLGLLPVNPLAGTSSIYGNVGSLTNKGFDIALSSLNIDAGKFSWSTTLNMSYNKNKLTNLGLIATPISRGDQLLNNSYVLNYPAFAVFTYRYAGLDASGDPQIRLADGKVTKANNVAKPEDMVFKGVYQPVWSGGLSNMFHYKGFSLSVNTIFNMGNVMYRDMNTQYSGSFNVGYMNFRSGNINTEFLDRWKQPGDELKTNVPRFVANPSTSSAQRTTSYYTRGDINVVDASYIKIRDISLVYQLPAQVVSMMHIEGLSFRAQLSNLMLWKANHYGLDPEFSNSTSPGTSSIMPANQKAITIGAHLTL
;
A
#
# COMPACT_ATOMS: atom_id res chain seq x y z
N MET A 1 6.67 52.36 51.80
CA MET A 1 6.91 53.82 51.68
C MET A 1 7.31 54.13 50.25
N GLN A 2 6.70 55.18 49.70
CA GLN A 2 6.76 55.69 48.31
C GLN A 2 8.19 56.03 47.85
N SER A 3 8.52 55.91 46.56
CA SER A 3 8.58 57.02 45.58
C SER A 3 9.44 56.53 44.40
N SER A 4 9.28 56.86 43.12
CA SER A 4 8.28 57.59 42.33
C SER A 4 8.55 57.33 40.84
N ALA A 5 7.52 57.53 40.02
CA ALA A 5 7.49 57.31 38.58
C ALA A 5 8.07 58.48 37.77
N LYS A 6 8.46 58.21 36.52
CA LYS A 6 8.19 59.04 35.33
C LYS A 6 8.26 58.16 34.08
N GLY A 7 7.16 58.11 33.33
CA GLY A 7 6.96 57.23 32.17
C GLY A 7 7.34 57.86 30.83
N MET A 8 7.19 57.08 29.76
CA MET A 8 6.97 57.58 28.39
C MET A 8 6.38 56.49 27.47
N CYS A 9 5.23 56.84 26.90
CA CYS A 9 4.70 56.52 25.56
C CYS A 9 4.64 55.07 25.03
N TYR A 10 3.40 54.55 24.97
CA TYR A 10 2.97 53.51 24.03
C TYR A 10 2.95 54.02 22.57
N PRO A 11 3.31 53.18 21.59
CA PRO A 11 2.74 53.26 20.26
C PRO A 11 1.88 52.03 19.90
N LYS A 12 0.62 52.35 19.59
CA LYS A 12 -0.26 51.82 18.52
C LYS A 12 -0.19 50.33 18.12
N LYS A 13 -1.34 49.69 18.40
CA LYS A 13 -2.02 48.62 17.64
C LYS A 13 -1.44 48.33 16.25
N SER A 14 -0.86 47.13 16.07
CA SER A 14 -0.83 46.43 14.80
C SER A 14 -1.91 45.33 14.79
N GLY A 15 -2.75 45.37 13.76
CA GLY A 15 -3.89 44.47 13.60
C GLY A 15 -3.44 43.02 13.41
N LYS A 16 -3.92 42.13 14.27
CA LYS A 16 -3.97 40.70 13.97
C LYS A 16 -5.01 40.49 12.86
N PRO A 17 -4.70 39.84 11.73
CA PRO A 17 -5.74 39.37 10.85
C PRO A 17 -6.47 38.22 11.55
N ALA A 18 -7.80 38.35 11.64
CA ALA A 18 -8.69 37.33 12.14
C ALA A 18 -8.67 36.10 11.20
N THR A 19 -7.75 35.16 11.43
CA THR A 19 -7.74 33.83 10.79
C THR A 19 -8.11 32.73 11.78
N LEU A 20 -9.10 33.00 12.63
CA LEU A 20 -9.60 32.11 13.68
C LEU A 20 -11.13 32.04 13.62
N SER A 21 -11.67 31.56 12.49
CA SER A 21 -13.09 31.15 12.43
C SER A 21 -13.41 30.15 11.32
N VAL A 22 -12.59 30.02 10.26
CA VAL A 22 -12.86 29.06 9.18
C VAL A 22 -12.73 27.60 9.63
N ARG A 23 -11.75 27.26 10.50
CA ARG A 23 -11.49 25.86 10.92
C ARG A 23 -12.59 25.27 11.81
N ARG A 24 -13.20 26.07 12.70
CA ARG A 24 -14.35 25.64 13.53
C ARG A 24 -15.63 25.56 12.71
N LEU A 25 -15.87 26.51 11.80
CA LEU A 25 -17.00 26.46 10.85
C LEU A 25 -16.88 25.28 9.88
N LEU A 26 -15.68 24.91 9.43
CA LEU A 26 -15.47 23.76 8.54
C LEU A 26 -15.72 22.43 9.26
N ASN A 27 -15.24 22.27 10.50
CA ASN A 27 -15.47 21.06 11.29
C ASN A 27 -16.96 20.88 11.65
N GLN A 28 -17.67 21.97 11.99
CA GLN A 28 -19.11 21.94 12.22
C GLN A 28 -19.90 21.65 10.94
N LYS A 29 -19.46 22.15 9.77
CA LYS A 29 -20.08 21.88 8.47
C LYS A 29 -19.84 20.45 7.97
N VAL A 30 -18.66 19.86 8.22
CA VAL A 30 -18.40 18.44 7.91
C VAL A 30 -19.22 17.53 8.81
N ALA A 31 -19.34 17.83 10.10
CA ALA A 31 -20.23 17.10 11.00
C ALA A 31 -21.70 17.21 10.54
N ALA A 32 -22.15 18.40 10.11
CA ALA A 32 -23.48 18.60 9.55
C ALA A 32 -23.67 17.85 8.21
N LEU A 33 -22.65 17.76 7.36
CA LEU A 33 -22.70 17.01 6.09
C LEU A 33 -22.73 15.49 6.32
N VAL A 34 -21.96 14.98 7.29
CA VAL A 34 -22.00 13.58 7.72
C VAL A 34 -23.34 13.26 8.37
N LEU A 35 -23.88 14.16 9.21
CA LEU A 35 -25.23 14.03 9.76
C LEU A 35 -26.29 14.06 8.64
N LEU A 36 -26.12 14.90 7.62
CA LEU A 36 -27.00 14.93 6.44
C LEU A 36 -26.92 13.63 5.63
N LEU A 37 -25.73 13.06 5.46
CA LEU A 37 -25.50 11.77 4.79
C LEU A 37 -26.12 10.60 5.58
N VAL A 38 -25.98 10.60 6.91
CA VAL A 38 -26.62 9.62 7.81
C VAL A 38 -28.15 9.80 7.80
N LEU A 39 -28.65 11.04 7.75
CA LEU A 39 -30.08 11.34 7.63
C LEU A 39 -30.64 10.94 6.24
N THR A 40 -29.83 10.94 5.18
CA THR A 40 -30.24 10.38 3.87
C THR A 40 -30.22 8.85 3.84
N LEU A 41 -29.40 8.20 4.67
CA LEU A 41 -29.45 6.74 4.88
C LEU A 41 -30.67 6.33 5.73
N ALA A 42 -31.13 7.21 6.63
CA ALA A 42 -32.36 7.02 7.42
C ALA A 42 -33.63 7.57 6.71
N GLY A 43 -33.49 8.13 5.50
CA GLY A 43 -34.53 8.90 4.83
C GLY A 43 -35.45 8.05 3.94
N LYS A 44 -36.61 7.69 4.48
CA LYS A 44 -37.80 7.08 3.83
C LYS A 44 -37.85 5.54 3.81
N ALA A 45 -38.01 4.94 4.99
CA ALA A 45 -39.09 3.95 5.11
C ALA A 45 -40.41 4.70 4.85
N VAL A 46 -40.90 4.67 3.61
CA VAL A 46 -42.27 5.10 3.33
C VAL A 46 -43.16 4.11 4.08
N MET A 47 -43.65 4.49 5.25
CA MET A 47 -44.77 3.81 5.90
C MET A 47 -45.92 3.81 4.88
N ALA A 48 -46.13 2.70 4.19
CA ALA A 48 -47.24 2.55 3.28
C ALA A 48 -48.52 2.78 4.08
N GLN A 49 -49.39 3.68 3.61
CA GLN A 49 -50.68 3.92 4.24
C GLN A 49 -51.52 2.65 4.08
N THR A 50 -51.76 1.96 5.18
CA THR A 50 -52.54 0.73 5.24
C THR A 50 -54.01 1.03 5.52
N ILE A 51 -54.92 0.34 4.84
CA ILE A 51 -56.37 0.49 4.94
C ILE A 51 -56.93 -0.68 5.75
N SER A 52 -57.74 -0.38 6.76
CA SER A 52 -58.54 -1.37 7.48
C SER A 52 -60.01 -1.00 7.31
N LEU A 53 -60.77 -1.85 6.63
CA LEU A 53 -62.16 -1.57 6.28
C LEU A 53 -62.97 -2.86 6.27
N SER A 54 -64.05 -2.86 7.05
CA SER A 54 -65.03 -3.95 7.07
C SER A 54 -66.39 -3.39 6.62
N ALA A 55 -66.94 -3.94 5.55
CA ALA A 55 -68.23 -3.55 5.01
C ALA A 55 -68.92 -4.77 4.38
N LYS A 56 -70.22 -4.92 4.61
CA LYS A 56 -71.03 -6.04 4.10
C LYS A 56 -72.15 -5.49 3.21
N GLN A 57 -72.16 -5.89 1.94
CA GLN A 57 -73.09 -5.41 0.89
C GLN A 57 -73.23 -3.88 0.83
N ALA A 58 -72.11 -3.16 0.92
CA ALA A 58 -72.12 -1.70 0.84
C ALA A 58 -71.95 -1.24 -0.62
N PRO A 59 -72.68 -0.19 -1.07
CA PRO A 59 -72.46 0.40 -2.39
C PRO A 59 -71.10 1.10 -2.45
N LEU A 60 -70.48 1.13 -3.64
CA LEU A 60 -69.18 1.79 -3.84
C LEU A 60 -69.22 3.28 -3.45
N SER A 61 -70.37 3.94 -3.58
CA SER A 61 -70.58 5.33 -3.14
C SER A 61 -70.35 5.55 -1.64
N LYS A 62 -70.44 4.51 -0.80
CA LYS A 62 -70.08 4.57 0.63
C LYS A 62 -68.65 4.14 0.91
N ILE A 63 -68.09 3.26 0.09
CA ILE A 63 -66.73 2.71 0.29
C ILE A 63 -65.65 3.68 -0.19
N LEU A 64 -65.81 4.28 -1.38
CA LEU A 64 -64.79 5.16 -1.97
C LEU A 64 -64.47 6.40 -1.11
N PRO A 65 -65.44 7.06 -0.43
CA PRO A 65 -65.15 8.13 0.53
C PRO A 65 -64.32 7.66 1.74
N GLU A 66 -64.53 6.44 2.23
CA GLU A 66 -63.76 5.89 3.35
C GLU A 66 -62.33 5.54 2.91
N LEU A 67 -62.16 5.02 1.69
CA LEU A 67 -60.84 4.84 1.08
C LEU A 67 -60.13 6.17 0.87
N LYS A 68 -60.83 7.24 0.45
CA LYS A 68 -60.28 8.59 0.35
C LYS A 68 -59.76 9.07 1.70
N LYS A 69 -60.52 8.85 2.78
CA LYS A 69 -60.15 9.24 4.15
C LYS A 69 -58.91 8.51 4.67
N GLN A 70 -58.80 7.20 4.44
CA GLN A 70 -57.70 6.39 4.96
C GLN A 70 -56.43 6.43 4.08
N SER A 71 -56.59 6.53 2.76
CA SER A 71 -55.46 6.49 1.82
C SER A 71 -54.91 7.85 1.40
N GLY A 72 -55.65 8.94 1.63
CA GLY A 72 -55.27 10.28 1.14
C GLY A 72 -55.20 10.40 -0.40
N TYR A 73 -55.74 9.43 -1.15
CA TYR A 73 -55.95 9.54 -2.59
C TYR A 73 -57.25 10.30 -2.87
N GLN A 74 -57.25 11.09 -3.95
CA GLN A 74 -58.49 11.63 -4.50
C GLN A 74 -59.18 10.55 -5.34
N PHE A 75 -60.51 10.55 -5.36
CA PHE A 75 -61.29 9.64 -6.18
C PHE A 75 -62.11 10.47 -7.16
N PHE A 76 -61.97 10.18 -8.45
CA PHE A 76 -62.68 10.85 -9.53
C PHE A 76 -63.61 9.85 -10.19
N TYR A 77 -64.91 10.10 -10.11
CA TYR A 77 -65.96 9.24 -10.63
C TYR A 77 -67.20 10.08 -10.94
N ASN A 78 -68.10 9.53 -11.75
CA ASN A 78 -69.44 10.09 -11.98
C ASN A 78 -70.45 9.24 -11.19
N ASP A 79 -71.35 9.89 -10.44
CA ASP A 79 -72.34 9.20 -9.60
C ASP A 79 -73.27 8.28 -10.42
N ALA A 80 -73.59 8.65 -11.66
CA ALA A 80 -74.36 7.81 -12.57
C ALA A 80 -73.62 6.51 -12.97
N MET A 81 -72.28 6.49 -12.89
CA MET A 81 -71.49 5.29 -13.15
C MET A 81 -71.49 4.37 -11.94
N LEU A 82 -71.34 4.92 -10.73
CA LEU A 82 -71.38 4.12 -9.50
C LEU A 82 -72.73 3.44 -9.28
N ALA A 83 -73.83 4.01 -9.78
CA ALA A 83 -75.16 3.39 -9.76
C ALA A 83 -75.24 2.07 -10.54
N LYS A 84 -74.33 1.83 -11.50
CA LYS A 84 -74.24 0.57 -12.25
C LYS A 84 -73.52 -0.54 -11.47
N ALA A 85 -72.78 -0.19 -10.41
CA ALA A 85 -72.01 -1.15 -9.64
C ALA A 85 -72.90 -1.90 -8.64
N SER A 86 -72.71 -3.20 -8.53
CA SER A 86 -73.35 -4.01 -7.49
C SER A 86 -72.71 -3.74 -6.12
N PRO A 87 -73.45 -3.79 -5.00
CA PRO A 87 -72.88 -3.67 -3.67
C PRO A 87 -71.78 -4.71 -3.41
N VAL A 88 -70.74 -4.35 -2.66
CA VAL A 88 -69.60 -5.23 -2.37
C VAL A 88 -69.45 -5.46 -0.88
N SER A 89 -68.92 -6.64 -0.54
CA SER A 89 -68.51 -6.97 0.82
C SER A 89 -66.99 -7.11 0.84
N LEU A 90 -66.34 -6.50 1.82
CA LEU A 90 -64.91 -6.65 2.08
C LEU A 90 -64.67 -6.62 3.59
N ASP A 91 -63.70 -7.41 4.04
CA ASP A 91 -63.19 -7.37 5.39
C ASP A 91 -61.67 -7.45 5.28
N VAL A 92 -61.00 -6.32 5.45
CA VAL A 92 -59.56 -6.19 5.25
C VAL A 92 -58.93 -5.48 6.44
N GLU A 93 -57.80 -5.99 6.91
CA GLU A 93 -57.00 -5.39 7.97
C GLU A 93 -55.59 -5.10 7.43
N ARG A 94 -55.14 -3.85 7.56
CA ARG A 94 -53.82 -3.36 7.13
C ARG A 94 -53.47 -3.63 5.65
N ALA A 95 -54.46 -3.62 4.76
CA ALA A 95 -54.26 -3.87 3.32
C ALA A 95 -53.75 -2.64 2.56
N SER A 96 -53.05 -2.82 1.43
CA SER A 96 -52.66 -1.69 0.58
C SER A 96 -53.88 -1.16 -0.21
N LEU A 97 -53.90 0.13 -0.56
CA LEU A 97 -54.98 0.70 -1.38
C LEU A 97 -55.22 -0.11 -2.67
N LYS A 98 -54.16 -0.60 -3.31
CA LYS A 98 -54.27 -1.36 -4.55
C LYS A 98 -55.01 -2.69 -4.34
N ASP A 99 -54.76 -3.37 -3.23
CA ASP A 99 -55.41 -4.64 -2.91
C ASP A 99 -56.90 -4.42 -2.61
N VAL A 100 -57.22 -3.36 -1.86
CA VAL A 100 -58.61 -3.00 -1.56
C VAL A 100 -59.37 -2.61 -2.83
N LEU A 101 -58.76 -1.82 -3.73
CA LEU A 101 -59.34 -1.48 -5.03
C LEU A 101 -59.57 -2.71 -5.91
N ALA A 102 -58.65 -3.68 -5.90
CA ALA A 102 -58.82 -4.93 -6.64
C ALA A 102 -60.00 -5.76 -6.14
N ILE A 103 -60.27 -5.76 -4.83
CA ILE A 103 -61.41 -6.46 -4.22
C ILE A 103 -62.73 -5.78 -4.62
N ILE A 104 -62.83 -4.45 -4.47
CA ILE A 104 -64.11 -3.74 -4.65
C ILE A 104 -64.50 -3.56 -6.12
N PHE A 105 -63.56 -3.61 -7.06
CA PHE A 105 -63.83 -3.58 -8.50
C PHE A 105 -63.86 -4.97 -9.15
N ARG A 106 -63.72 -6.05 -8.36
CA ARG A 106 -63.83 -7.42 -8.88
C ARG A 106 -65.25 -7.70 -9.34
N ASN A 107 -65.41 -8.22 -10.55
CA ASN A 107 -66.69 -8.56 -11.17
C ASN A 107 -67.69 -7.40 -11.26
N GLN A 108 -67.19 -6.16 -11.34
CA GLN A 108 -68.01 -4.96 -11.52
C GLN A 108 -68.05 -4.54 -13.01
N PRO A 109 -69.12 -3.88 -13.47
CA PRO A 109 -69.14 -3.21 -14.78
C PRO A 109 -68.25 -1.95 -14.82
N LEU A 110 -67.48 -1.69 -13.76
CA LEU A 110 -66.54 -0.58 -13.61
C LEU A 110 -65.13 -1.10 -13.33
N THR A 111 -64.13 -0.35 -13.75
CA THR A 111 -62.71 -0.56 -13.43
C THR A 111 -62.07 0.76 -12.97
N TYR A 112 -60.79 0.72 -12.59
CA TYR A 112 -60.08 1.89 -12.08
C TYR A 112 -58.68 2.05 -12.72
N ALA A 113 -58.20 3.29 -12.73
CA ALA A 113 -56.81 3.62 -13.04
C ALA A 113 -56.26 4.56 -11.96
N ILE A 114 -55.03 4.32 -11.53
CA ILE A 114 -54.34 5.21 -10.59
C ILE A 114 -53.42 6.12 -11.40
N VAL A 115 -53.71 7.42 -11.41
CA VAL A 115 -52.88 8.44 -12.07
C VAL A 115 -52.38 9.40 -11.00
N ALA A 116 -51.08 9.36 -10.72
CA ALA A 116 -50.45 10.05 -9.60
C ALA A 116 -51.13 9.71 -8.25
N LYS A 117 -51.86 10.66 -7.64
CA LYS A 117 -52.59 10.50 -6.37
C LYS A 117 -54.11 10.52 -6.52
N THR A 118 -54.60 10.26 -7.73
CA THR A 118 -56.03 10.22 -8.05
C THR A 118 -56.41 8.85 -8.60
N VAL A 119 -57.41 8.22 -8.01
CA VAL A 119 -58.07 7.01 -8.51
C VAL A 119 -59.22 7.43 -9.41
N VAL A 120 -59.12 7.14 -10.70
CA VAL A 120 -60.16 7.44 -11.70
C VAL A 120 -60.97 6.17 -11.94
N VAL A 121 -62.26 6.21 -11.63
CA VAL A 121 -63.19 5.11 -11.91
C VAL A 121 -63.74 5.29 -13.32
N LYS A 122 -63.74 4.21 -14.12
CA LYS A 122 -64.21 4.23 -15.51
C LYS A 122 -65.03 2.98 -15.82
N ASP A 123 -65.91 3.04 -16.83
CA ASP A 123 -66.66 1.86 -17.29
C ASP A 123 -65.66 0.80 -17.78
N THR A 124 -65.97 -0.47 -17.54
CA THR A 124 -65.22 -1.58 -18.11
C THR A 124 -65.58 -1.64 -19.60
N ALA A 125 -64.91 -0.84 -20.43
CA ALA A 125 -64.99 -0.99 -21.88
C ALA A 125 -64.53 -2.41 -22.22
N MET A 126 -65.43 -3.24 -22.75
CA MET A 126 -65.03 -4.41 -23.53
C MET A 126 -64.30 -3.89 -24.77
N LEU A 127 -63.01 -3.66 -24.62
CA LEU A 127 -62.10 -3.44 -25.73
C LEU A 127 -62.11 -4.74 -26.53
N SER A 128 -62.54 -4.70 -27.79
CA SER A 128 -62.33 -5.83 -28.67
C SER A 128 -60.82 -6.04 -28.78
N GLN A 129 -60.39 -7.16 -28.22
CA GLN A 129 -59.01 -7.61 -28.34
C GLN A 129 -58.82 -8.07 -29.79
N MET A 130 -57.72 -7.65 -30.40
CA MET A 130 -57.39 -8.08 -31.77
C MET A 130 -56.08 -8.86 -31.78
N ASP A 131 -55.98 -9.81 -32.70
CA ASP A 131 -54.69 -10.39 -33.05
C ASP A 131 -53.98 -9.45 -34.02
N VAL A 132 -52.72 -9.15 -33.73
CA VAL A 132 -51.86 -8.29 -34.55
C VAL A 132 -50.81 -9.15 -35.24
N VAL A 133 -50.75 -9.08 -36.56
CA VAL A 133 -49.77 -9.77 -37.41
C VAL A 133 -48.86 -8.78 -38.13
N GLY A 134 -47.65 -9.19 -38.46
CA GLY A 134 -46.72 -8.37 -39.26
C GLY A 134 -45.44 -9.11 -39.62
N PHE A 135 -44.72 -8.57 -40.60
CA PHE A 135 -43.42 -9.08 -41.06
C PHE A 135 -42.30 -8.14 -40.65
N LEU A 136 -41.19 -8.68 -40.15
CA LEU A 136 -40.00 -7.94 -39.79
C LEU A 136 -38.90 -8.18 -40.82
N LYS A 137 -38.32 -7.09 -41.34
CA LYS A 137 -37.14 -7.13 -42.21
C LYS A 137 -36.03 -6.22 -41.68
N ASP A 138 -34.79 -6.51 -42.03
CA ASP A 138 -33.65 -5.61 -41.81
C ASP A 138 -33.57 -4.51 -42.91
N GLU A 139 -32.68 -3.54 -42.75
CA GLU A 139 -32.47 -2.47 -43.74
C GLU A 139 -31.96 -2.95 -45.11
N ASN A 140 -31.53 -4.21 -45.23
CA ASN A 140 -31.12 -4.84 -46.49
C ASN A 140 -32.24 -5.69 -47.11
N GLY A 141 -33.44 -5.68 -46.52
CA GLY A 141 -34.61 -6.41 -47.01
C GLY A 141 -34.65 -7.89 -46.64
N LYS A 142 -33.76 -8.40 -45.79
CA LYS A 142 -33.77 -9.78 -45.31
C LYS A 142 -34.73 -9.97 -44.12
N PRO A 143 -35.38 -11.14 -43.97
CA PRO A 143 -36.24 -11.41 -42.82
C PRO A 143 -35.50 -11.31 -41.47
N ALA A 144 -36.09 -10.62 -40.50
CA ALA A 144 -35.53 -10.45 -39.16
C ALA A 144 -36.17 -11.46 -38.18
N ALA A 145 -35.54 -12.62 -38.05
CA ALA A 145 -35.98 -13.71 -37.17
C ALA A 145 -35.55 -13.53 -35.70
N GLY A 146 -36.33 -14.07 -34.76
CA GLY A 146 -36.00 -14.07 -33.33
C GLY A 146 -36.11 -12.71 -32.62
N ILE A 147 -36.83 -11.75 -33.22
CA ILE A 147 -37.10 -10.44 -32.61
C ILE A 147 -38.29 -10.57 -31.66
N SER A 148 -38.11 -10.14 -30.42
CA SER A 148 -39.17 -10.07 -29.42
C SER A 148 -40.11 -8.91 -29.73
N VAL A 149 -41.41 -9.21 -29.87
CA VAL A 149 -42.49 -8.24 -30.10
C VAL A 149 -43.42 -8.26 -28.90
N GLN A 150 -43.55 -7.13 -28.21
CA GLN A 150 -44.29 -7.04 -26.94
C GLN A 150 -45.18 -5.80 -26.87
N GLU A 151 -46.34 -5.89 -26.22
CA GLU A 151 -47.13 -4.70 -25.87
C GLU A 151 -46.43 -3.88 -24.78
N LYS A 152 -46.12 -2.60 -25.06
CA LYS A 152 -45.40 -1.71 -24.14
C LYS A 152 -46.18 -1.56 -22.83
N GLY A 153 -45.60 -2.07 -21.73
CA GLY A 153 -46.18 -2.00 -20.38
C GLY A 153 -46.92 -3.27 -19.92
N ARG A 154 -47.02 -4.31 -20.75
CA ARG A 154 -47.55 -5.64 -20.38
C ARG A 154 -46.51 -6.73 -20.57
N SER A 155 -46.61 -7.85 -19.86
CA SER A 155 -45.69 -9.00 -19.96
C SER A 155 -45.97 -9.93 -21.15
N LYS A 156 -46.97 -9.62 -22.00
CA LYS A 156 -47.40 -10.47 -23.11
C LYS A 156 -46.64 -10.11 -24.40
N GLY A 157 -45.93 -11.07 -24.97
CA GLY A 157 -45.09 -10.92 -26.16
C GLY A 157 -44.97 -12.20 -26.97
N THR A 158 -44.43 -12.09 -28.18
CA THR A 158 -44.14 -13.18 -29.11
C THR A 158 -42.76 -12.98 -29.74
N PHE A 159 -42.27 -13.95 -30.51
CA PHE A 159 -41.05 -13.82 -31.29
C PHE A 159 -41.35 -13.95 -32.78
N SER A 160 -40.60 -13.24 -33.63
CA SER A 160 -40.66 -13.47 -35.07
C SER A 160 -40.03 -14.81 -35.45
N ASN A 161 -40.65 -15.52 -36.39
CA ASN A 161 -40.16 -16.81 -36.92
C ASN A 161 -39.03 -16.61 -37.95
N ALA A 162 -38.58 -17.70 -38.60
CA ALA A 162 -37.49 -17.68 -39.59
C ALA A 162 -37.77 -16.76 -40.80
N ASP A 163 -39.05 -16.58 -41.17
CA ASP A 163 -39.49 -15.71 -42.27
C ASP A 163 -39.79 -14.28 -41.81
N GLY A 164 -39.49 -13.94 -40.55
CA GLY A 164 -39.72 -12.64 -39.96
C GLY A 164 -41.18 -12.36 -39.59
N LEU A 165 -42.09 -13.33 -39.73
CA LEU A 165 -43.50 -13.20 -39.36
C LEU A 165 -43.66 -13.28 -37.83
N PHE A 166 -44.49 -12.39 -37.26
CA PHE A 166 -44.95 -12.51 -35.88
C PHE A 166 -46.49 -12.43 -35.81
N VAL A 167 -47.04 -13.10 -34.81
CA VAL A 167 -48.47 -13.05 -34.46
C VAL A 167 -48.57 -12.80 -32.96
N LEU A 168 -49.16 -11.66 -32.58
CA LEU A 168 -49.32 -11.25 -31.20
C LEU A 168 -50.82 -11.16 -30.86
N LYS A 169 -51.27 -12.04 -29.96
CA LYS A 169 -52.69 -12.24 -29.67
C LYS A 169 -53.24 -11.38 -28.55
N ASP A 170 -54.52 -11.05 -28.68
CA ASP A 170 -55.34 -10.31 -27.73
C ASP A 170 -54.79 -8.93 -27.31
N ILE A 171 -54.50 -8.08 -28.30
CA ILE A 171 -53.89 -6.77 -28.12
C ILE A 171 -54.95 -5.66 -28.15
N ASP A 172 -54.73 -4.64 -27.30
CA ASP A 172 -55.55 -3.43 -27.25
C ASP A 172 -55.41 -2.62 -28.56
N PRO A 173 -56.49 -2.22 -29.24
CA PRO A 173 -56.44 -1.41 -30.47
C PRO A 173 -55.61 -0.12 -30.38
N GLY A 174 -55.42 0.45 -29.19
CA GLY A 174 -54.58 1.62 -28.95
C GLY A 174 -53.12 1.31 -28.58
N ALA A 175 -52.71 0.04 -28.58
CA ALA A 175 -51.42 -0.41 -28.08
C ALA A 175 -50.22 0.11 -28.90
N THR A 176 -49.08 0.18 -28.23
CA THR A 176 -47.77 0.39 -28.86
C THR A 176 -46.96 -0.88 -28.70
N LEU A 177 -46.53 -1.45 -29.82
CA LEU A 177 -45.66 -2.62 -29.84
C LEU A 177 -44.20 -2.20 -29.76
N LEU A 178 -43.45 -2.92 -28.94
CA LEU A 178 -42.02 -2.79 -28.72
C LEU A 178 -41.31 -3.96 -29.40
N PHE A 179 -40.42 -3.66 -30.32
CA PHE A 179 -39.58 -4.62 -31.03
C PHE A 179 -38.18 -4.58 -30.43
N THR A 180 -37.70 -5.71 -29.92
CA THR A 180 -36.39 -5.82 -29.26
C THR A 180 -35.66 -7.08 -29.72
N GLY A 181 -34.38 -6.96 -30.00
CA GLY A 181 -33.54 -8.10 -30.37
C GLY A 181 -32.07 -7.77 -30.16
N LEU A 182 -31.23 -8.80 -30.08
CA LEU A 182 -29.79 -8.65 -29.84
C LEU A 182 -29.10 -7.76 -30.90
N ASN A 183 -29.58 -7.83 -32.14
CA ASN A 183 -28.93 -7.25 -33.32
C ASN A 183 -29.73 -6.09 -33.97
N VAL A 184 -30.76 -5.55 -33.31
CA VAL A 184 -31.60 -4.45 -33.85
C VAL A 184 -31.78 -3.34 -32.82
N GLU A 185 -31.94 -2.10 -33.28
CA GLU A 185 -32.31 -1.00 -32.39
C GLU A 185 -33.75 -1.22 -31.87
N THR A 186 -33.99 -0.86 -30.60
CA THR A 186 -35.34 -0.90 -30.04
C THR A 186 -36.26 0.00 -30.86
N HIS A 187 -37.30 -0.59 -31.44
CA HIS A 187 -38.24 0.13 -32.29
C HIS A 187 -39.64 0.08 -31.66
N GLU A 188 -40.38 1.19 -31.74
CA GLU A 188 -41.75 1.29 -31.21
C GLU A 188 -42.73 1.62 -32.34
N VAL A 189 -43.80 0.83 -32.47
CA VAL A 189 -44.85 1.06 -33.47
C VAL A 189 -46.20 1.10 -32.78
N ARG A 190 -46.94 2.20 -32.97
CA ARG A 190 -48.32 2.34 -32.50
C ARG A 190 -49.26 1.71 -33.52
N ILE A 191 -50.11 0.77 -33.09
CA ILE A 191 -50.92 -0.04 -34.03
C ILE A 191 -52.13 0.72 -34.58
N ASN A 192 -52.67 1.69 -33.83
CA ASN A 192 -53.80 2.55 -34.23
C ASN A 192 -54.99 1.77 -34.83
N GLY A 193 -55.42 0.68 -34.19
CA GLY A 193 -56.56 -0.12 -34.63
C GLY A 193 -56.28 -1.13 -35.74
N ARG A 194 -55.02 -1.27 -36.21
CA ARG A 194 -54.66 -2.18 -37.31
C ARG A 194 -54.27 -3.57 -36.79
N SER A 195 -54.94 -4.60 -37.32
CA SER A 195 -54.62 -6.02 -37.08
C SER A 195 -53.49 -6.54 -37.97
N ASP A 196 -53.19 -5.87 -39.09
CA ASP A 196 -52.02 -6.15 -39.94
C ASP A 196 -51.12 -4.91 -40.00
N LEU A 197 -49.88 -5.06 -39.55
CA LEU A 197 -48.87 -4.01 -39.53
C LEU A 197 -47.97 -4.02 -40.79
N ALA A 198 -48.26 -4.89 -41.76
CA ALA A 198 -47.46 -5.09 -42.96
C ALA A 198 -45.98 -5.35 -42.64
N THR A 199 -45.06 -4.87 -43.49
CA THR A 199 -43.61 -5.02 -43.27
C THR A 199 -43.06 -3.87 -42.44
N ILE A 200 -42.49 -4.18 -41.29
CA ILE A 200 -41.75 -3.25 -40.43
C ILE A 200 -40.25 -3.47 -40.68
N THR A 201 -39.56 -2.42 -41.08
CA THR A 201 -38.10 -2.44 -41.28
C THR A 201 -37.40 -2.04 -39.99
N LEU A 202 -36.65 -2.97 -39.41
CA LEU A 202 -35.84 -2.74 -38.21
C LEU A 202 -34.43 -2.36 -38.64
N LYS A 203 -33.90 -1.30 -38.05
CA LYS A 203 -32.48 -0.98 -38.21
C LYS A 203 -31.67 -1.98 -37.43
N THR A 204 -30.75 -2.67 -38.09
CA THR A 204 -29.73 -3.44 -37.40
C THR A 204 -29.00 -2.49 -36.48
N LYS A 205 -28.84 -2.95 -35.26
CA LYS A 205 -27.91 -2.36 -34.34
C LYS A 205 -26.56 -2.65 -34.97
N VAL A 206 -25.91 -1.62 -35.52
CA VAL A 206 -24.46 -1.61 -35.61
C VAL A 206 -23.98 -1.53 -34.17
N THR A 207 -24.10 -2.66 -33.48
CA THR A 207 -23.18 -3.00 -32.42
C THR A 207 -21.87 -2.95 -33.17
N ALA A 208 -21.12 -1.85 -33.01
CA ALA A 208 -19.70 -2.02 -32.88
C ALA A 208 -19.61 -3.18 -31.89
N LEU A 209 -19.32 -4.40 -32.42
CA LEU A 209 -18.83 -5.53 -31.64
C LEU A 209 -18.11 -4.88 -30.51
N ASN A 210 -18.57 -5.06 -29.27
CA ASN A 210 -18.05 -4.36 -28.12
C ASN A 210 -16.52 -4.46 -28.18
N GLU A 211 -15.87 -3.52 -28.87
CA GLU A 211 -14.56 -3.02 -28.59
C GLU A 211 -14.83 -2.60 -27.18
N ILE A 212 -14.40 -3.45 -26.26
CA ILE A 212 -14.17 -3.09 -24.90
C ILE A 212 -13.38 -1.79 -25.05
N ASN A 213 -14.09 -0.66 -25.00
CA ASN A 213 -13.51 0.66 -25.14
C ASN A 213 -12.70 0.77 -23.87
N VAL A 214 -11.45 0.29 -23.92
CA VAL A 214 -10.55 0.28 -22.79
C VAL A 214 -10.32 1.73 -22.47
N ALA A 215 -11.07 2.19 -21.48
CA ALA A 215 -11.07 3.55 -21.04
C ALA A 215 -9.81 3.75 -20.19
N VAL A 216 -8.98 4.71 -20.58
CA VAL A 216 -7.75 5.11 -19.90
C VAL A 216 -8.10 6.26 -18.99
N SER A 217 -7.96 6.06 -17.69
CA SER A 217 -8.14 7.14 -16.73
C SER A 217 -6.81 7.82 -16.46
N THR A 218 -6.74 9.12 -16.67
CA THR A 218 -5.59 9.93 -16.23
C THR A 218 -5.78 10.46 -14.80
N GLY A 219 -6.91 10.13 -14.16
CA GLY A 219 -7.36 10.70 -12.88
C GLY A 219 -8.09 12.04 -13.02
N TYR A 220 -7.89 12.78 -14.11
CA TYR A 220 -8.62 14.04 -14.41
C TYR A 220 -9.68 13.86 -15.50
N GLN A 221 -9.42 12.94 -16.44
CA GLN A 221 -10.30 12.61 -17.53
C GLN A 221 -10.20 11.13 -17.87
N THR A 222 -11.19 10.65 -18.62
CA THR A 222 -11.21 9.31 -19.17
C THR A 222 -11.17 9.43 -20.70
N ILE A 223 -10.12 8.92 -21.31
CA ILE A 223 -9.92 8.90 -22.76
C ILE A 223 -9.96 7.45 -23.26
N SER A 224 -10.38 7.21 -24.48
CA SER A 224 -10.38 5.86 -25.04
C SER A 224 -8.99 5.47 -25.57
N LYS A 225 -8.64 4.18 -25.53
CA LYS A 225 -7.31 3.64 -25.87
C LYS A 225 -6.85 4.04 -27.28
N GLU A 226 -7.76 4.07 -28.24
CA GLU A 226 -7.50 4.43 -29.63
C GLU A 226 -7.14 5.91 -29.82
N ARG A 227 -7.49 6.78 -28.86
CA ARG A 227 -7.20 8.22 -28.86
C ARG A 227 -5.98 8.62 -28.01
N SER A 228 -5.37 7.68 -27.29
CA SER A 228 -4.21 7.93 -26.43
C SER A 228 -2.90 7.55 -27.13
N ALA A 229 -1.99 8.51 -27.32
CA ALA A 229 -0.62 8.25 -27.75
C ALA A 229 0.30 7.78 -26.61
N GLY A 230 -0.06 8.05 -25.35
CA GLY A 230 0.77 7.72 -24.18
C GLY A 230 0.80 6.23 -23.84
N SER A 231 1.91 5.76 -23.26
CA SER A 231 2.06 4.40 -22.74
C SER A 231 1.39 4.26 -21.37
N PHE A 232 0.44 3.32 -21.29
CA PHE A 232 -0.25 2.94 -20.06
C PHE A 232 -0.47 1.43 -20.02
N SER A 233 -0.76 0.91 -18.84
CA SER A 233 -1.07 -0.50 -18.64
C SER A 233 -2.17 -0.65 -17.60
N LYS A 234 -2.99 -1.69 -17.75
CA LYS A 234 -4.10 -2.00 -16.85
C LYS A 234 -4.00 -3.47 -16.48
N PRO A 235 -4.12 -3.84 -15.19
CA PRO A 235 -4.09 -5.24 -14.79
C PRO A 235 -5.44 -5.89 -15.13
N ASP A 236 -5.48 -7.22 -15.13
CA ASP A 236 -6.75 -7.93 -15.08
C ASP A 236 -7.37 -7.75 -13.69
N MET A 237 -8.46 -6.99 -13.63
CA MET A 237 -9.12 -6.69 -12.36
C MET A 237 -9.79 -7.93 -11.72
N ALA A 238 -10.10 -8.98 -12.48
CA ALA A 238 -10.60 -10.24 -11.89
C ALA A 238 -9.49 -10.92 -11.09
N VAL A 239 -8.29 -11.04 -11.68
CA VAL A 239 -7.10 -11.58 -10.99
C VAL A 239 -6.74 -10.74 -9.75
N VAL A 240 -6.75 -9.42 -9.87
CA VAL A 240 -6.44 -8.51 -8.75
C VAL A 240 -7.49 -8.61 -7.62
N ALA A 241 -8.78 -8.75 -7.96
CA ALA A 241 -9.84 -8.90 -6.97
C ALA A 241 -9.73 -10.22 -6.20
N ASP A 242 -9.41 -11.32 -6.89
CA ASP A 242 -9.32 -12.65 -6.29
C ASP A 242 -8.08 -12.83 -5.42
N ARG A 243 -6.97 -12.15 -5.74
CA ARG A 243 -5.71 -12.17 -4.96
C ARG A 243 -5.92 -11.68 -3.53
N SER A 244 -6.09 -12.60 -2.60
CA SER A 244 -6.52 -12.30 -1.22
C SER A 244 -5.40 -12.47 -0.17
N THR A 245 -4.13 -12.45 -0.58
CA THR A 245 -2.96 -12.60 0.32
C THR A 245 -2.60 -11.34 1.09
N SER A 246 -3.04 -10.18 0.61
CA SER A 246 -2.76 -8.87 1.23
C SER A 246 -3.92 -7.92 0.97
N MET A 247 -4.15 -7.00 1.92
CA MET A 247 -5.09 -5.88 1.74
C MET A 247 -4.45 -4.67 1.04
N ASN A 248 -3.14 -4.72 0.76
CA ASN A 248 -2.45 -3.68 0.00
C ASN A 248 -2.67 -3.88 -1.51
N ILE A 249 -3.39 -2.95 -2.14
CA ILE A 249 -3.74 -3.00 -3.57
C ILE A 249 -2.49 -3.06 -4.46
N LEU A 250 -1.42 -2.31 -4.13
CA LEU A 250 -0.23 -2.26 -4.97
C LEU A 250 0.50 -3.60 -4.99
N GLN A 251 0.57 -4.31 -3.85
CA GLN A 251 1.16 -5.64 -3.79
C GLN A 251 0.42 -6.66 -4.67
N ARG A 252 -0.89 -6.46 -4.93
CA ARG A 252 -1.68 -7.32 -5.82
C ARG A 252 -1.36 -7.12 -7.31
N LEU A 253 -0.63 -6.06 -7.67
CA LEU A 253 -0.21 -5.79 -9.05
C LEU A 253 1.05 -6.55 -9.48
N ASP A 254 1.66 -7.32 -8.58
CA ASP A 254 2.91 -8.02 -8.85
C ASP A 254 2.79 -8.97 -10.06
N GLY A 255 3.64 -8.77 -11.07
CA GLY A 255 3.61 -9.48 -12.36
C GLY A 255 2.43 -9.13 -13.30
N GLN A 256 1.52 -8.23 -12.91
CA GLN A 256 0.33 -7.87 -13.71
C GLN A 256 0.55 -6.64 -14.60
N ILE A 257 1.62 -5.87 -14.36
CA ILE A 257 1.91 -4.63 -15.07
C ILE A 257 3.34 -4.69 -15.62
N PRO A 258 3.55 -4.54 -16.94
CA PRO A 258 4.88 -4.52 -17.51
C PRO A 258 5.58 -3.19 -17.19
N GLY A 259 6.81 -3.29 -16.69
CA GLY A 259 7.62 -2.14 -16.29
C GLY A 259 7.40 -1.69 -14.85
N LEU A 260 6.49 -2.34 -14.10
CA LEU A 260 6.34 -2.15 -12.66
C LEU A 260 7.11 -3.25 -11.92
N VAL A 261 8.13 -2.86 -11.16
CA VAL A 261 8.85 -3.75 -10.25
C VAL A 261 8.32 -3.54 -8.84
N ILE A 262 7.91 -4.65 -8.19
CA ILE A 262 7.59 -4.68 -6.77
C ILE A 262 8.70 -5.43 -6.06
N ASN A 263 9.56 -4.70 -5.36
CA ASN A 263 10.69 -5.29 -4.64
C ASN A 263 10.30 -5.59 -3.19
N ASN A 264 10.12 -6.88 -2.89
CA ASN A 264 9.74 -7.37 -1.57
C ASN A 264 10.94 -7.60 -0.62
N SER A 265 12.18 -7.42 -1.09
CA SER A 265 13.38 -7.60 -0.27
C SER A 265 13.39 -6.64 0.94
N PRO A 266 13.93 -7.05 2.11
CA PRO A 266 14.05 -6.19 3.29
C PRO A 266 14.76 -4.86 3.00
N SER A 267 15.81 -4.89 2.17
CA SER A 267 16.57 -3.69 1.79
C SER A 267 15.71 -2.69 1.01
N ALA A 268 14.69 -3.16 0.29
CA ALA A 268 13.84 -2.29 -0.52
C ALA A 268 12.90 -1.40 0.31
N SER A 269 12.43 -1.93 1.44
CA SER A 269 11.65 -1.16 2.41
C SER A 269 12.51 -0.09 3.08
N THR A 270 13.72 -0.46 3.53
CA THR A 270 14.70 0.46 4.12
C THR A 270 15.09 1.58 3.16
N ASP A 271 15.35 1.24 1.89
CA ASP A 271 15.75 2.18 0.84
C ASP A 271 14.56 2.91 0.16
N LYS A 272 13.32 2.68 0.62
CA LYS A 272 12.08 3.29 0.09
C LYS A 272 11.90 3.16 -1.43
N ASN A 273 12.27 2.02 -2.01
CA ASN A 273 12.20 1.74 -3.45
C ASN A 273 11.33 0.50 -3.76
N THR A 274 10.29 0.28 -2.95
CA THR A 274 9.39 -0.88 -3.03
C THR A 274 8.64 -0.96 -4.36
N PHE A 275 8.19 0.17 -4.92
CA PHE A 275 7.47 0.22 -6.19
C PHE A 275 8.22 1.11 -7.19
N LEU A 276 8.65 0.56 -8.32
CA LEU A 276 9.39 1.31 -9.34
C LEU A 276 8.78 1.09 -10.72
N ILE A 277 8.50 2.19 -11.43
CA ILE A 277 8.05 2.15 -12.84
C ILE A 277 9.21 2.56 -13.73
N ARG A 278 9.66 1.63 -14.59
CA ARG A 278 10.79 1.83 -15.53
C ARG A 278 12.09 2.27 -14.84
N GLY A 279 12.39 1.65 -13.70
CA GLY A 279 13.62 1.85 -12.94
C GLY A 279 13.63 3.07 -12.00
N LEU A 280 14.79 3.33 -11.40
CA LEU A 280 15.03 4.42 -10.46
C LEU A 280 15.19 5.76 -11.19
N ASN A 281 14.40 6.78 -10.86
CA ASN A 281 14.51 8.12 -11.46
C ASN A 281 15.15 9.18 -10.54
N THR A 282 15.27 8.93 -9.23
CA THR A 282 15.84 9.87 -8.25
C THR A 282 16.67 9.16 -7.19
N LEU A 283 17.58 9.90 -6.55
CA LEU A 283 18.45 9.36 -5.49
C LEU A 283 17.88 9.61 -4.10
N GLN A 284 17.57 10.85 -3.69
CA GLN A 284 17.16 11.13 -2.31
C GLN A 284 15.70 11.53 -2.13
N SER A 285 14.99 11.89 -3.20
CA SER A 285 13.55 12.23 -3.17
C SER A 285 12.69 10.97 -2.95
N ASP A 286 11.36 11.11 -2.90
CA ASP A 286 10.49 9.93 -2.89
C ASP A 286 10.63 9.19 -4.23
N ARG A 287 10.92 7.88 -4.16
CA ARG A 287 11.21 7.04 -5.33
C ARG A 287 9.98 6.29 -5.82
N ASN A 288 8.91 6.24 -5.01
CA ASN A 288 7.68 5.56 -5.39
C ASN A 288 6.91 6.37 -6.46
N PRO A 289 6.06 5.71 -7.27
CA PRO A 289 5.14 6.39 -8.17
C PRO A 289 4.08 7.17 -7.38
N LEU A 290 3.52 8.20 -8.02
CA LEU A 290 2.37 8.90 -7.47
C LEU A 290 1.14 8.00 -7.53
N VAL A 291 0.47 7.80 -6.39
CA VAL A 291 -0.81 7.09 -6.34
C VAL A 291 -1.95 8.11 -6.34
N VAL A 292 -2.96 7.86 -7.16
CA VAL A 292 -4.12 8.72 -7.34
C VAL A 292 -5.36 7.88 -7.15
N VAL A 293 -6.29 8.37 -6.34
CA VAL A 293 -7.56 7.68 -6.07
C VAL A 293 -8.70 8.64 -6.32
N ASP A 294 -9.58 8.30 -7.26
CA ASP A 294 -10.69 9.16 -7.72
C ASP A 294 -10.24 10.59 -8.07
N GLY A 295 -9.06 10.68 -8.68
CA GLY A 295 -8.47 11.94 -9.13
C GLY A 295 -7.81 12.78 -8.04
N ILE A 296 -7.58 12.23 -6.84
CA ILE A 296 -6.88 12.89 -5.72
C ILE A 296 -5.59 12.12 -5.40
N ALA A 297 -4.48 12.84 -5.22
CA ALA A 297 -3.20 12.23 -4.84
C ALA A 297 -3.26 11.64 -3.42
N VAL A 298 -2.75 10.43 -3.26
CA VAL A 298 -2.66 9.70 -1.98
C VAL A 298 -1.22 9.23 -1.80
N ASP A 299 -0.71 9.36 -0.58
CA ASP A 299 0.61 8.82 -0.23
C ASP A 299 0.61 7.29 -0.33
N VAL A 300 1.66 6.70 -0.90
CA VAL A 300 1.80 5.25 -1.10
C VAL A 300 1.70 4.48 0.23
N SER A 301 2.20 5.05 1.33
CA SER A 301 2.09 4.46 2.67
C SER A 301 0.65 4.31 3.16
N ARG A 302 -0.29 5.05 2.56
CA ARG A 302 -1.72 5.08 2.94
C ARG A 302 -2.60 4.27 2.00
N ILE A 303 -2.04 3.58 1.00
CA ILE A 303 -2.83 2.76 0.07
C ILE A 303 -3.63 1.66 0.77
N SER A 304 -3.11 1.13 1.88
CA SER A 304 -3.78 0.09 2.69
C SER A 304 -5.11 0.54 3.29
N THR A 305 -5.39 1.85 3.35
CA THR A 305 -6.67 2.41 3.81
C THR A 305 -7.81 2.14 2.82
N ILE A 306 -7.50 1.89 1.54
CA ILE A 306 -8.52 1.63 0.53
C ILE A 306 -8.86 0.14 0.56
N ASN A 307 -10.15 -0.18 0.43
CA ASN A 307 -10.57 -1.58 0.32
C ASN A 307 -10.37 -2.07 -1.14
N PRO A 308 -9.59 -3.14 -1.38
CA PRO A 308 -9.44 -3.69 -2.73
C PRO A 308 -10.77 -4.04 -3.40
N GLN A 309 -11.79 -4.46 -2.65
CA GLN A 309 -13.11 -4.80 -3.20
C GLN A 309 -13.91 -3.58 -3.70
N ASP A 310 -13.54 -2.37 -3.29
CA ASP A 310 -14.16 -1.13 -3.76
C ASP A 310 -13.48 -0.57 -5.02
N VAL A 311 -12.37 -1.17 -5.47
CA VAL A 311 -11.66 -0.75 -6.67
C VAL A 311 -12.39 -1.25 -7.91
N ALA A 312 -12.70 -0.33 -8.83
CA ALA A 312 -13.30 -0.65 -10.12
C ALA A 312 -12.23 -0.87 -11.20
N ASP A 313 -11.18 -0.05 -11.18
CA ASP A 313 -10.18 -0.01 -12.24
C ASP A 313 -8.85 0.54 -11.74
N ILE A 314 -7.76 0.02 -12.30
CA ILE A 314 -6.40 0.51 -12.08
C ILE A 314 -5.77 0.81 -13.44
N THR A 315 -5.22 2.01 -13.59
CA THR A 315 -4.45 2.43 -14.75
C THR A 315 -3.06 2.88 -14.31
N VAL A 316 -2.01 2.24 -14.83
CA VAL A 316 -0.62 2.63 -14.59
C VAL A 316 -0.13 3.44 -15.79
N LEU A 317 0.17 4.72 -15.56
CA LEU A 317 0.67 5.67 -16.56
C LEU A 317 2.21 5.65 -16.50
N LYS A 318 2.85 5.17 -17.56
CA LYS A 318 4.29 4.85 -17.56
C LYS A 318 5.17 5.88 -18.29
N ASP A 319 4.57 6.70 -19.14
CA ASP A 319 5.28 7.74 -19.88
C ASP A 319 4.80 9.17 -19.53
N ALA A 320 5.57 10.15 -20.01
CA ALA A 320 5.34 11.55 -19.71
C ALA A 320 4.03 12.09 -20.33
N THR A 321 3.58 11.58 -21.47
CA THR A 321 2.33 12.04 -22.12
C THR A 321 1.10 11.52 -21.40
N ALA A 322 1.08 10.24 -21.03
CA ALA A 322 -0.01 9.64 -20.25
C ALA A 322 -0.12 10.27 -18.86
N ALA A 323 0.99 10.50 -18.17
CA ALA A 323 1.04 11.07 -16.82
C ALA A 323 1.11 12.60 -16.77
N SER A 324 1.15 13.27 -17.92
CA SER A 324 1.42 14.72 -18.08
C SER A 324 0.57 15.63 -17.18
N ILE A 325 -0.68 15.25 -16.94
CA ILE A 325 -1.62 16.05 -16.16
C ILE A 325 -1.20 16.20 -14.68
N TRP A 326 -0.40 15.26 -14.17
CA TRP A 326 0.15 15.27 -12.80
C TRP A 326 1.48 16.02 -12.67
N GLY A 327 2.01 16.52 -13.80
CA GLY A 327 3.11 17.46 -13.87
C GLY A 327 4.35 17.05 -13.09
N ALA A 328 4.74 17.88 -12.12
CA ALA A 328 5.97 17.69 -11.36
C ALA A 328 5.90 16.58 -10.29
N ARG A 329 4.86 15.75 -10.27
CA ARG A 329 4.79 14.51 -9.47
C ARG A 329 4.73 13.25 -10.33
N ALA A 330 4.82 13.40 -11.65
CA ALA A 330 4.66 12.31 -12.62
C ALA A 330 5.96 11.60 -13.01
N SER A 331 7.13 12.10 -12.59
CA SER A 331 8.43 11.59 -13.08
C SER A 331 8.68 10.11 -12.76
N ASN A 332 8.15 9.62 -11.63
CA ASN A 332 8.22 8.21 -11.23
C ASN A 332 7.08 7.35 -11.82
N GLY A 333 6.23 7.91 -12.69
CA GLY A 333 4.98 7.30 -13.13
C GLY A 333 3.83 7.54 -12.15
N VAL A 334 2.61 7.22 -12.59
CA VAL A 334 1.39 7.46 -11.83
C VAL A 334 0.51 6.21 -11.86
N ILE A 335 0.02 5.78 -10.69
CA ILE A 335 -0.95 4.70 -10.55
C ILE A 335 -2.31 5.32 -10.21
N VAL A 336 -3.24 5.27 -11.16
CA VAL A 336 -4.60 5.79 -11.03
C VAL A 336 -5.54 4.67 -10.63
N ILE A 337 -6.23 4.84 -9.52
CA ILE A 337 -7.21 3.93 -8.96
C ILE A 337 -8.58 4.63 -8.99
N ASN A 338 -9.55 3.99 -9.62
CA ASN A 338 -10.93 4.47 -9.60
C ASN A 338 -11.78 3.54 -8.75
N THR A 339 -12.59 4.11 -7.85
CA THR A 339 -13.52 3.34 -7.03
C THR A 339 -14.83 3.06 -7.77
N LYS A 340 -15.54 2.01 -7.33
CA LYS A 340 -16.85 1.64 -7.84
C LYS A 340 -17.87 2.76 -7.55
N LYS A 341 -18.83 2.90 -8.46
CA LYS A 341 -19.89 3.93 -8.41
C LYS A 341 -21.25 3.26 -8.57
N GLY A 342 -22.28 3.89 -8.00
CA GLY A 342 -23.66 3.42 -8.17
C GLY A 342 -24.08 3.48 -9.63
N LYS A 343 -24.94 2.56 -10.04
CA LYS A 343 -25.59 2.56 -11.36
C LYS A 343 -27.10 2.65 -11.17
N SER A 344 -27.78 3.24 -12.16
CA SER A 344 -29.24 3.21 -12.23
C SER A 344 -29.70 1.76 -12.35
N GLY A 345 -30.66 1.35 -11.53
CA GLY A 345 -31.10 -0.03 -11.43
C GLY A 345 -31.63 -0.40 -10.05
N LYS A 346 -32.07 -1.65 -9.93
CA LYS A 346 -32.50 -2.20 -8.65
C LYS A 346 -31.36 -2.14 -7.63
N MET A 347 -31.75 -2.04 -6.36
CA MET A 347 -30.79 -2.20 -5.26
C MET A 347 -30.18 -3.59 -5.34
N LYS A 348 -28.86 -3.65 -5.23
CA LYS A 348 -28.03 -4.85 -5.27
C LYS A 348 -27.19 -4.90 -4.01
N VAL A 349 -27.24 -6.02 -3.29
CA VAL A 349 -26.45 -6.24 -2.07
C VAL A 349 -25.43 -7.33 -2.36
N THR A 350 -24.15 -7.02 -2.18
CA THR A 350 -23.07 -8.00 -2.35
C THR A 350 -22.32 -8.22 -1.06
N TYR A 351 -21.93 -9.46 -0.80
CA TYR A 351 -21.02 -9.83 0.27
C TYR A 351 -19.79 -10.51 -0.33
N ASP A 352 -18.60 -10.03 0.02
CA ASP A 352 -17.33 -10.69 -0.29
C ASP A 352 -16.59 -10.99 1.03
N GLY A 353 -16.28 -12.25 1.26
CA GLY A 353 -15.60 -12.69 2.47
C GLY A 353 -14.48 -13.68 2.18
N PHE A 354 -13.37 -13.58 2.90
CA PHE A 354 -12.32 -14.60 2.85
C PHE A 354 -11.57 -14.77 4.17
N VAL A 355 -10.92 -15.92 4.26
CA VAL A 355 -10.00 -16.32 5.31
C VAL A 355 -8.72 -16.81 4.62
N ASN A 356 -7.60 -16.17 4.88
CA ASN A 356 -6.28 -16.51 4.34
C ASN A 356 -5.38 -17.02 5.47
N PHE A 357 -5.11 -18.33 5.47
CA PHE A 357 -4.21 -19.01 6.39
C PHE A 357 -2.77 -18.87 5.88
N GLN A 358 -1.94 -18.15 6.62
CA GLN A 358 -0.58 -17.78 6.20
C GLN A 358 0.50 -18.66 6.83
N GLY A 359 0.12 -19.52 7.78
CA GLY A 359 1.04 -20.45 8.45
C GLY A 359 1.95 -19.78 9.47
N ARG A 360 3.00 -20.48 9.88
CA ARG A 360 4.07 -19.96 10.75
C ARG A 360 5.26 -19.52 9.89
N PRO A 361 6.04 -18.51 10.31
CA PRO A 361 7.29 -18.17 9.64
C PRO A 361 8.30 -19.33 9.76
N GLN A 362 9.24 -19.41 8.82
CA GLN A 362 10.36 -20.37 8.87
C GLN A 362 11.45 -19.82 9.79
N TYR A 363 11.33 -20.07 11.09
CA TYR A 363 12.23 -19.54 12.13
C TYR A 363 13.58 -20.27 12.24
N ASP A 364 13.72 -21.38 11.51
CA ASP A 364 14.91 -22.21 11.35
C ASP A 364 15.60 -21.99 9.98
N TYR A 365 15.20 -20.95 9.23
CA TYR A 365 15.63 -20.71 7.87
C TYR A 365 17.15 -20.48 7.69
N PHE A 366 17.83 -19.93 8.70
CA PHE A 366 19.27 -19.61 8.57
C PHE A 366 20.15 -20.83 8.82
N HIS A 367 21.26 -20.97 8.09
CA HIS A 367 22.22 -22.06 8.29
C HIS A 367 23.09 -21.83 9.54
N MET A 368 22.57 -22.20 10.71
CA MET A 368 23.20 -21.98 12.02
C MET A 368 23.61 -23.29 12.67
N MET A 369 24.66 -23.27 13.49
CA MET A 369 25.13 -24.45 14.21
C MET A 369 24.03 -24.99 15.14
N ASN A 370 23.95 -26.32 15.22
CA ASN A 370 23.21 -26.98 16.30
C ASN A 370 24.01 -26.87 17.62
N SER A 371 23.40 -27.26 18.73
CA SER A 371 24.00 -27.13 20.06
C SER A 371 25.32 -27.87 20.22
N SER A 372 25.43 -29.10 19.72
CA SER A 372 26.67 -29.87 19.79
C SER A 372 27.81 -29.18 19.02
N GLN A 373 27.54 -28.74 17.79
CA GLN A 373 28.49 -28.00 16.95
C GLN A 373 28.91 -26.67 17.59
N TYR A 374 27.94 -25.93 18.16
CA TYR A 374 28.20 -24.66 18.84
C TYR A 374 29.11 -24.87 20.07
N ILE A 375 28.77 -25.83 20.94
CA ILE A 375 29.56 -26.13 22.15
C ILE A 375 30.97 -26.59 21.78
N GLN A 376 31.10 -27.47 20.78
CA GLN A 376 32.40 -27.90 20.28
C GLN A 376 33.22 -26.71 19.78
N THR A 377 32.60 -25.80 19.02
CA THR A 377 33.25 -24.58 18.54
C THR A 377 33.70 -23.69 19.69
N MET A 378 32.87 -23.51 20.73
CA MET A 378 33.25 -22.74 21.92
C MET A 378 34.47 -23.34 22.61
N ARG A 379 34.52 -24.67 22.79
CA ARG A 379 35.70 -25.37 23.35
C ARG A 379 36.96 -25.11 22.53
N GLU A 380 36.87 -25.24 21.20
CA GLU A 380 38.02 -25.09 20.29
C GLU A 380 38.66 -23.70 20.33
N VAL A 381 37.86 -22.65 20.48
CA VAL A 381 38.35 -21.26 20.41
C VAL A 381 38.62 -20.63 21.78
N PHE A 382 38.15 -21.26 22.87
CA PHE A 382 38.11 -20.67 24.20
C PHE A 382 39.47 -20.25 24.75
N ASP A 383 40.51 -21.06 24.56
CA ASP A 383 41.84 -20.75 25.09
C ASP A 383 42.36 -19.42 24.55
N SER A 384 42.19 -19.17 23.25
CA SER A 384 42.55 -17.90 22.62
C SER A 384 41.61 -16.76 23.02
N VAL A 385 40.29 -17.01 23.09
CA VAL A 385 39.29 -16.01 23.47
C VAL A 385 39.52 -15.51 24.90
N SER A 386 39.76 -16.42 25.84
CA SER A 386 39.95 -16.11 27.26
C SER A 386 41.27 -15.38 27.55
N LEU A 387 42.24 -15.37 26.64
CA LEU A 387 43.42 -14.50 26.71
C LEU A 387 43.08 -13.05 26.35
N TYR A 388 42.24 -12.84 25.33
CA TYR A 388 41.80 -11.50 24.89
C TYR A 388 40.72 -10.91 25.81
N MET A 389 39.78 -11.74 26.25
CA MET A 389 38.69 -11.41 27.15
C MET A 389 38.85 -12.21 28.45
N PRO A 390 39.78 -11.85 29.36
CA PRO A 390 39.86 -12.54 30.65
C PRO A 390 38.55 -12.41 31.43
N TYR A 391 38.26 -13.36 32.33
CA TYR A 391 36.99 -13.45 33.06
C TYR A 391 36.55 -12.11 33.69
N GLN A 392 37.50 -11.36 34.26
CA GLN A 392 37.21 -10.04 34.84
C GLN A 392 36.64 -9.08 33.79
N ARG A 393 37.31 -8.93 32.64
CA ARG A 393 36.86 -8.07 31.55
C ARG A 393 35.55 -8.56 30.91
N ALA A 394 35.32 -9.87 30.90
CA ALA A 394 34.11 -10.47 30.36
C ALA A 394 32.88 -10.35 31.28
N THR A 395 33.07 -10.01 32.56
CA THR A 395 31.98 -9.95 33.56
C THR A 395 31.76 -8.58 34.20
N THR A 396 32.74 -7.68 34.14
CA THR A 396 32.59 -6.32 34.64
C THR A 396 31.66 -5.51 33.73
N TYR A 397 30.65 -4.87 34.33
CA TYR A 397 29.79 -3.92 33.63
C TYR A 397 30.61 -2.71 33.14
N ASP A 398 30.45 -2.36 31.86
CA ASP A 398 31.05 -1.18 31.27
C ASP A 398 29.99 -0.41 30.47
N PRO A 399 29.62 0.82 30.88
CA PRO A 399 28.61 1.59 30.15
C PRO A 399 29.07 2.03 28.75
N LEU A 400 30.38 1.91 28.44
CA LEU A 400 30.96 2.30 27.14
C LEU A 400 31.23 1.13 26.21
N ASN A 401 31.49 -0.06 26.75
CA ASN A 401 31.76 -1.25 25.98
C ASN A 401 30.55 -2.16 26.15
N SER A 402 29.82 -2.42 25.06
CA SER A 402 28.65 -3.30 24.92
C SER A 402 28.87 -4.78 25.35
N VAL A 403 29.54 -5.01 26.48
CA VAL A 403 29.79 -6.31 27.09
C VAL A 403 28.56 -6.63 27.93
N TYR A 404 27.67 -7.38 27.34
CA TYR A 404 26.48 -7.90 27.98
C TYR A 404 26.80 -9.26 28.61
N GLY A 405 25.89 -9.75 29.46
CA GLY A 405 26.17 -10.91 30.32
C GLY A 405 26.71 -12.15 29.58
N LEU A 406 27.34 -13.03 30.37
CA LEU A 406 28.11 -14.15 29.86
C LEU A 406 27.22 -15.38 29.61
N ALA A 407 27.18 -15.86 28.37
CA ALA A 407 26.39 -17.04 28.01
C ALA A 407 26.79 -18.28 28.86
N PRO A 408 25.85 -19.20 29.18
CA PRO A 408 26.13 -20.33 30.07
C PRO A 408 27.31 -21.22 29.66
N SER A 409 27.47 -21.46 28.36
CA SER A 409 28.62 -22.22 27.82
C SER A 409 29.96 -21.54 28.11
N ASN A 410 30.04 -20.22 27.93
CA ASN A 410 31.24 -19.45 28.23
C ASN A 410 31.53 -19.42 29.73
N GLN A 411 30.50 -19.26 30.59
CA GLN A 411 30.66 -19.30 32.04
C GLN A 411 31.30 -20.62 32.50
N ILE A 412 30.79 -21.76 32.01
CA ILE A 412 31.34 -23.08 32.34
C ILE A 412 32.82 -23.19 31.93
N LEU A 413 33.19 -22.67 30.76
CA LEU A 413 34.57 -22.68 30.28
C LEU A 413 35.50 -21.81 31.16
N TYR A 414 35.06 -20.64 31.63
CA TYR A 414 35.84 -19.85 32.59
C TYR A 414 35.95 -20.53 33.95
N ASP A 415 34.87 -21.18 34.43
CA ASP A 415 34.88 -21.91 35.70
C ASP A 415 35.89 -23.08 35.65
N MET A 416 35.96 -23.79 34.53
CA MET A 416 36.98 -24.82 34.28
C MET A 416 38.40 -24.23 34.28
N LYS A 417 38.61 -23.11 33.58
CA LYS A 417 39.93 -22.45 33.48
C LYS A 417 40.41 -21.88 34.81
N ASN A 418 39.49 -21.36 35.63
CA ASN A 418 39.78 -20.78 36.94
C ASN A 418 39.80 -21.81 38.08
N GLY A 419 39.57 -23.10 37.79
CA GLY A 419 39.57 -24.17 38.80
C GLY A 419 38.35 -24.16 39.73
N VAL A 420 37.28 -23.46 39.39
CA VAL A 420 36.01 -23.45 40.15
C VAL A 420 35.31 -24.79 40.05
N ILE A 421 35.44 -25.48 38.92
CA ILE A 421 34.94 -26.84 38.66
C ILE A 421 36.03 -27.68 37.98
N SER A 422 35.98 -29.01 38.15
CA SER A 422 36.89 -29.92 37.44
C SER A 422 36.58 -29.97 35.94
N LYS A 423 37.56 -30.41 35.14
CA LYS A 423 37.37 -30.55 33.68
C LYS A 423 36.28 -31.59 33.35
N GLU A 424 36.19 -32.65 34.14
CA GLU A 424 35.20 -33.72 33.97
C GLU A 424 33.78 -33.18 34.20
N VAL A 425 33.58 -32.42 35.29
CA VAL A 425 32.30 -31.78 35.61
C VAL A 425 31.93 -30.74 34.55
N GLY A 426 32.88 -29.88 34.16
CA GLY A 426 32.66 -28.89 33.12
C GLY A 426 32.32 -29.51 31.77
N ASN A 427 33.01 -30.59 31.40
CA ASN A 427 32.73 -31.34 30.17
C ASN A 427 31.33 -31.94 30.20
N ALA A 428 30.93 -32.60 31.30
CA ALA A 428 29.59 -33.16 31.43
C ALA A 428 28.49 -32.09 31.33
N LYS A 429 28.69 -30.90 31.93
CA LYS A 429 27.76 -29.76 31.81
C LYS A 429 27.65 -29.25 30.37
N LEU A 430 28.77 -29.07 29.68
CA LEU A 430 28.80 -28.63 28.28
C LEU A 430 28.19 -29.68 27.34
N ASP A 431 28.43 -30.97 27.58
CA ASP A 431 27.84 -32.06 26.79
C ASP A 431 26.33 -32.15 27.00
N SER A 432 25.84 -31.85 28.21
CA SER A 432 24.41 -31.69 28.48
C SER A 432 23.80 -30.56 27.63
N LEU A 433 24.43 -29.38 27.59
CA LEU A 433 24.00 -28.28 26.71
C LEU A 433 24.01 -28.70 25.23
N GLY A 434 25.02 -29.47 24.80
CA GLY A 434 25.15 -29.96 23.45
C GLY A 434 24.00 -30.88 22.97
N ARG A 435 23.24 -31.47 23.91
CA ARG A 435 22.08 -32.35 23.61
C ARG A 435 20.74 -31.60 23.59
N ILE A 436 20.70 -30.33 24.00
CA ILE A 436 19.48 -29.54 24.07
C ILE A 436 19.21 -28.84 22.73
N SER A 437 17.95 -28.71 22.33
CA SER A 437 17.52 -27.85 21.22
C SER A 437 16.35 -26.97 21.64
N ASN A 438 16.43 -25.67 21.34
CA ASN A 438 15.38 -24.71 21.65
C ASN A 438 14.32 -24.54 20.53
N THR A 439 14.48 -25.22 19.39
CA THR A 439 13.66 -25.03 18.19
C THR A 439 12.16 -25.23 18.45
N SER A 440 11.77 -26.25 19.24
CA SER A 440 10.34 -26.50 19.55
C SER A 440 9.75 -25.35 20.38
N GLN A 441 10.44 -24.95 21.46
CA GLN A 441 9.99 -23.85 22.30
C GLN A 441 9.95 -22.52 21.53
N MET A 442 10.85 -22.33 20.56
CA MET A 442 10.80 -21.17 19.69
C MET A 442 9.48 -21.08 18.93
N GLY A 443 9.11 -22.16 18.26
CA GLY A 443 7.88 -22.25 17.47
C GLY A 443 6.59 -22.14 18.28
N ASP A 444 6.61 -22.54 19.55
CA ASP A 444 5.40 -22.61 20.39
C ASP A 444 5.20 -21.38 21.29
N ILE A 445 6.28 -20.74 21.75
CA ILE A 445 6.21 -19.58 22.65
C ILE A 445 6.13 -18.28 21.86
N TRP A 446 6.95 -18.14 20.82
CA TRP A 446 7.18 -16.86 20.15
C TRP A 446 6.42 -16.73 18.83
N TYR A 447 5.87 -17.83 18.33
CA TYR A 447 5.19 -17.88 17.05
C TYR A 447 3.82 -18.55 17.16
N ARG A 448 2.87 -18.07 16.36
CA ARG A 448 1.57 -18.69 16.14
C ARG A 448 1.24 -18.72 14.65
N PRO A 449 0.34 -19.61 14.19
CA PRO A 449 -0.19 -19.52 12.83
C PRO A 449 -0.80 -18.14 12.59
N SER A 450 -0.41 -17.52 11.47
CA SER A 450 -0.92 -16.23 11.02
C SER A 450 -2.15 -16.39 10.13
N LEU A 451 -3.03 -15.39 10.19
CA LEU A 451 -4.34 -15.40 9.57
C LEU A 451 -4.72 -13.98 9.15
N LEU A 452 -5.21 -13.81 7.92
CA LEU A 452 -5.85 -12.59 7.46
C LEU A 452 -7.31 -12.91 7.09
N THR A 453 -8.27 -12.24 7.73
CA THR A 453 -9.68 -12.30 7.32
C THR A 453 -10.16 -10.95 6.83
N ASN A 454 -11.10 -10.97 5.89
CA ASN A 454 -11.79 -9.77 5.44
C ASN A 454 -13.23 -10.09 5.11
N HIS A 455 -14.12 -9.19 5.50
CA HIS A 455 -15.54 -9.22 5.20
C HIS A 455 -15.93 -7.87 4.62
N THR A 456 -16.57 -7.86 3.46
CA THR A 456 -17.06 -6.64 2.82
C THR A 456 -18.52 -6.83 2.44
N VAL A 457 -19.38 -5.91 2.89
CA VAL A 457 -20.77 -5.82 2.49
C VAL A 457 -20.93 -4.54 1.69
N THR A 458 -21.54 -4.64 0.52
CA THR A 458 -21.78 -3.49 -0.36
C THR A 458 -23.25 -3.41 -0.73
N VAL A 459 -23.79 -2.20 -0.74
CA VAL A 459 -25.15 -1.88 -1.17
C VAL A 459 -25.05 -0.81 -2.26
N SER A 460 -25.53 -1.12 -3.45
CA SER A 460 -25.49 -0.20 -4.59
C SER A 460 -26.80 -0.21 -5.38
N GLY A 461 -27.10 0.89 -6.05
CA GLY A 461 -28.30 1.00 -6.89
C GLY A 461 -28.72 2.45 -7.07
N GLY A 462 -29.95 2.64 -7.54
CA GLY A 462 -30.56 3.97 -7.62
C GLY A 462 -31.33 4.19 -8.92
N THR A 463 -31.58 5.45 -9.21
CA THR A 463 -32.29 5.94 -10.40
C THR A 463 -31.37 6.82 -11.24
N ASP A 464 -31.85 7.24 -12.41
CA ASP A 464 -31.10 8.17 -13.26
C ASP A 464 -30.81 9.52 -12.58
N LYS A 465 -31.61 9.92 -11.59
CA LYS A 465 -31.44 11.18 -10.84
C LYS A 465 -30.54 11.04 -9.62
N HIS A 466 -30.44 9.84 -9.04
CA HIS A 466 -29.66 9.60 -7.84
C HIS A 466 -29.19 8.15 -7.82
N ALA A 467 -27.88 7.95 -7.82
CA ALA A 467 -27.26 6.63 -7.70
C ALA A 467 -26.32 6.61 -6.49
N TYR A 468 -26.24 5.45 -5.83
CA TYR A 468 -25.46 5.29 -4.62
C TYR A 468 -24.62 4.00 -4.65
N TYR A 469 -23.49 4.05 -3.95
CA TYR A 469 -22.62 2.93 -3.65
C TYR A 469 -22.16 3.08 -2.20
N ASN A 470 -22.44 2.09 -1.35
CA ASN A 470 -22.01 2.08 0.04
C ASN A 470 -21.35 0.73 0.32
N SER A 471 -20.20 0.74 0.99
CA SER A 471 -19.42 -0.46 1.30
C SER A 471 -18.91 -0.38 2.73
N PHE A 472 -19.12 -1.44 3.50
CA PHE A 472 -18.61 -1.61 4.84
C PHE A 472 -17.68 -2.80 4.85
N ALA A 473 -16.47 -2.64 5.37
CA ALA A 473 -15.52 -3.73 5.49
C ALA A 473 -14.90 -3.83 6.89
N TYR A 474 -14.67 -5.05 7.31
CA TYR A 474 -13.91 -5.40 8.50
C TYR A 474 -12.79 -6.36 8.13
N THR A 475 -11.58 -6.02 8.54
CA THR A 475 -10.38 -6.84 8.34
C THR A 475 -9.77 -7.15 9.71
N ASP A 476 -9.50 -8.42 9.98
CA ASP A 476 -8.72 -8.88 11.14
C ASP A 476 -7.42 -9.53 10.63
N ASN A 477 -6.29 -8.92 11.00
CA ASN A 477 -4.96 -9.37 10.61
C ASN A 477 -4.23 -9.90 11.85
N LYS A 478 -4.25 -11.22 12.03
CA LYS A 478 -3.53 -11.90 13.10
C LYS A 478 -2.13 -12.23 12.61
N SER A 479 -1.16 -11.43 13.04
CA SER A 479 0.25 -11.69 12.79
C SER A 479 0.70 -13.01 13.43
N TYR A 480 1.85 -13.52 12.99
CA TYR A 480 2.49 -14.69 13.59
C TYR A 480 3.03 -14.44 15.00
N THR A 481 2.98 -13.20 15.49
CA THR A 481 3.45 -12.82 16.83
C THR A 481 2.32 -12.94 17.84
N PRO A 482 2.46 -13.76 18.90
CA PRO A 482 1.49 -13.83 19.99
C PRO A 482 1.28 -12.47 20.67
N GLY A 483 0.06 -12.18 21.13
CA GLY A 483 -0.29 -10.91 21.77
C GLY A 483 -0.62 -9.75 20.82
N SER A 484 -0.10 -9.77 19.59
CA SER A 484 -0.39 -8.76 18.56
C SER A 484 -1.84 -8.84 18.05
N LYS A 485 -2.47 -7.69 17.84
CA LYS A 485 -3.81 -7.52 17.25
C LYS A 485 -3.77 -6.37 16.24
N ASP A 486 -4.42 -6.55 15.09
CA ASP A 486 -4.55 -5.52 14.05
C ASP A 486 -5.95 -5.63 13.42
N ASN A 487 -6.83 -4.69 13.78
CA ASN A 487 -8.21 -4.64 13.33
C ASN A 487 -8.45 -3.38 12.52
N THR A 488 -9.08 -3.52 11.36
CA THR A 488 -9.42 -2.38 10.50
C THR A 488 -10.89 -2.39 10.14
N PHE A 489 -11.57 -1.28 10.40
CA PHE A 489 -12.92 -1.00 9.92
C PHE A 489 -12.87 0.03 8.81
N LYS A 490 -13.58 -0.21 7.71
CA LYS A 490 -13.67 0.70 6.56
C LYS A 490 -15.12 0.96 6.20
N LEU A 491 -15.43 2.21 5.89
CA LEU A 491 -16.70 2.62 5.29
C LEU A 491 -16.38 3.45 4.05
N ASN A 492 -16.87 3.03 2.89
CA ASN A 492 -16.84 3.82 1.68
C ASN A 492 -18.28 4.15 1.27
N THR A 493 -18.57 5.41 1.02
CA THR A 493 -19.86 5.86 0.50
C THR A 493 -19.66 6.81 -0.66
N ARG A 494 -20.46 6.64 -1.71
CA ARG A 494 -20.51 7.53 -2.86
C ARG A 494 -21.97 7.74 -3.26
N GLN A 495 -22.34 8.99 -3.44
CA GLN A 495 -23.66 9.46 -3.83
C GLN A 495 -23.51 10.34 -5.07
N ASP A 496 -24.12 9.95 -6.18
CA ASP A 496 -24.11 10.70 -7.44
C ASP A 496 -25.54 11.23 -7.70
N PHE A 497 -25.68 12.56 -7.78
CA PHE A 497 -26.93 13.28 -8.03
C PHE A 497 -26.91 13.91 -9.43
N ASN A 498 -27.87 13.53 -10.26
CA ASN A 498 -28.12 14.12 -11.58
C ASN A 498 -29.41 14.95 -11.52
N PHE A 499 -29.30 16.23 -11.15
CA PHE A 499 -30.47 17.10 -11.01
C PHE A 499 -31.20 17.31 -12.34
N ASN A 500 -30.43 17.58 -13.39
CA ASN A 500 -30.91 17.73 -14.76
C ASN A 500 -29.74 17.50 -15.74
N ARG A 501 -29.98 17.73 -17.04
CA ARG A 501 -28.92 17.60 -18.05
C ARG A 501 -27.79 18.62 -17.90
N LEU A 502 -27.99 19.71 -17.17
CA LEU A 502 -27.02 20.78 -16.95
C LEU A 502 -26.12 20.50 -15.75
N LEU A 503 -26.67 20.07 -14.62
CA LEU A 503 -25.98 20.00 -13.33
C LEU A 503 -25.95 18.58 -12.77
N LYS A 504 -24.73 18.11 -12.46
CA LYS A 504 -24.47 16.87 -11.73
C LYS A 504 -23.56 17.15 -10.54
N ILE A 505 -23.80 16.47 -9.43
CA ILE A 505 -23.00 16.59 -8.21
C ILE A 505 -22.72 15.19 -7.69
N TYR A 506 -21.50 14.91 -7.24
CA TYR A 506 -21.22 13.72 -6.45
C TYR A 506 -20.57 14.08 -5.12
N VAL A 507 -20.84 13.27 -4.10
CA VAL A 507 -20.19 13.33 -2.80
C VAL A 507 -19.73 11.92 -2.45
N SER A 508 -18.49 11.77 -2.02
CA SER A 508 -17.97 10.51 -1.51
C SER A 508 -17.17 10.69 -0.23
N ALA A 509 -17.19 9.67 0.62
CA ALA A 509 -16.40 9.60 1.83
C ALA A 509 -15.82 8.19 2.02
N ASP A 510 -14.51 8.13 2.23
CA ASP A 510 -13.78 6.92 2.61
C ASP A 510 -13.27 7.10 4.04
N LEU A 511 -13.82 6.33 4.98
CA LEU A 511 -13.48 6.35 6.38
C LEU A 511 -12.79 5.03 6.73
N THR A 512 -11.68 5.11 7.47
CA THR A 512 -10.94 3.95 7.97
C THR A 512 -10.56 4.18 9.40
N ASN A 513 -10.84 3.21 10.27
CA ASN A 513 -10.30 3.17 11.62
C ASN A 513 -9.46 1.90 11.77
N ASN A 514 -8.17 2.05 12.00
CA ASN A 514 -7.25 0.96 12.28
C ASN A 514 -6.85 1.01 13.76
N SER A 515 -6.98 -0.12 14.44
CA SER A 515 -6.64 -0.28 15.85
C SER A 515 -5.68 -1.45 15.99
N THR A 516 -4.47 -1.15 16.46
CA THR A 516 -3.44 -2.14 16.72
C THR A 516 -3.11 -2.20 18.20
N THR A 517 -2.73 -3.38 18.67
CA THR A 517 -2.20 -3.57 20.01
C THR A 517 -1.11 -4.61 19.94
N ASP A 518 0.07 -4.23 20.41
CA ASP A 518 1.22 -5.13 20.57
C ASP A 518 1.63 -5.11 22.04
N SER A 519 2.07 -6.25 22.57
CA SER A 519 2.70 -6.31 23.89
C SER A 519 4.16 -5.80 23.79
N ARG A 520 5.12 -6.50 24.39
CA ARG A 520 6.55 -6.31 24.11
C ARG A 520 7.09 -7.49 23.30
N PRO A 521 6.65 -7.66 22.04
CA PRO A 521 6.99 -8.85 21.28
C PRO A 521 8.50 -8.98 21.11
N ILE A 522 9.00 -10.18 21.35
CA ILE A 522 10.40 -10.53 21.10
C ILE A 522 10.48 -11.24 19.76
N SER A 523 11.40 -10.80 18.91
CA SER A 523 11.70 -11.50 17.67
C SER A 523 12.89 -12.43 17.85
N ILE A 524 12.68 -13.73 17.66
CA ILE A 524 13.70 -14.76 17.85
C ILE A 524 13.84 -15.68 16.65
N ASP A 525 15.06 -16.04 16.29
CA ASP A 525 15.31 -17.04 15.26
C ASP A 525 16.52 -17.90 15.64
N ASN A 526 16.85 -18.89 14.80
CA ASN A 526 17.92 -19.85 15.08
C ASN A 526 19.34 -19.26 15.08
N ARG A 527 19.47 -17.93 14.87
CA ARG A 527 20.71 -17.18 15.10
C ARG A 527 20.95 -16.92 16.59
N TYR A 528 20.00 -17.25 17.47
CA TYR A 528 20.18 -17.25 18.91
C TYR A 528 20.79 -18.57 19.43
N LEU A 529 21.30 -18.56 20.67
CA LEU A 529 21.96 -19.72 21.30
C LEU A 529 21.11 -21.00 21.17
N PRO A 530 21.61 -22.05 20.48
CA PRO A 530 20.77 -23.20 20.07
C PRO A 530 20.32 -24.09 21.23
N TYR A 531 21.03 -24.04 22.37
CA TYR A 531 20.72 -24.81 23.58
C TYR A 531 19.85 -24.05 24.59
N GLN A 532 19.56 -22.76 24.39
CA GLN A 532 18.88 -21.96 25.40
C GLN A 532 17.37 -22.19 25.37
N LEU A 533 16.85 -22.88 26.37
CA LEU A 533 15.41 -23.03 26.61
C LEU A 533 14.82 -21.80 27.30
N PHE A 534 13.54 -21.56 27.08
CA PHE A 534 12.74 -20.48 27.67
C PHE A 534 11.82 -20.96 28.78
N ARG A 535 11.51 -22.26 28.81
CA ARG A 535 10.78 -22.94 29.89
C ARG A 535 11.51 -24.20 30.34
N ASP A 536 11.39 -24.52 31.62
CA ASP A 536 11.80 -25.83 32.15
C ASP A 536 10.78 -26.93 31.78
N ASP A 537 11.07 -28.18 32.17
CA ASP A 537 10.20 -29.34 31.91
C ASP A 537 8.84 -29.25 32.63
N ASN A 538 8.75 -28.43 33.68
CA ASN A 538 7.51 -28.17 34.41
C ASN A 538 6.71 -26.99 33.82
N GLY A 539 7.22 -26.36 32.75
CA GLY A 539 6.60 -25.23 32.07
C GLY A 539 6.88 -23.85 32.71
N ASN A 540 7.72 -23.76 33.73
CA ASN A 540 8.08 -22.49 34.37
C ASN A 540 9.02 -21.68 33.46
N SER A 541 8.81 -20.36 33.38
CA SER A 541 9.67 -19.46 32.61
C SER A 541 11.10 -19.44 33.17
N LEU A 542 12.11 -19.61 32.31
CA LEU A 542 13.52 -19.60 32.69
C LEU A 542 14.11 -18.18 32.67
N ASN A 543 14.85 -17.85 33.73
CA ASN A 543 15.60 -16.60 33.80
C ASN A 543 16.85 -16.67 32.90
N MET A 544 17.12 -15.57 32.21
CA MET A 544 18.28 -15.35 31.36
C MET A 544 19.01 -14.07 31.78
N PRO A 545 19.56 -14.00 33.00
CA PRO A 545 20.23 -12.79 33.50
C PRO A 545 21.41 -12.38 32.62
N TYR A 546 22.06 -13.33 31.95
CA TYR A 546 23.14 -13.06 31.00
C TYR A 546 22.69 -12.29 29.73
N MET A 547 21.38 -12.17 29.49
CA MET A 547 20.81 -11.33 28.42
C MET A 547 20.56 -9.88 28.87
N GLY A 548 20.76 -9.58 30.16
CA GLY A 548 20.65 -8.26 30.75
C GLY A 548 21.97 -7.47 30.76
N TYR A 549 21.97 -6.33 31.46
CA TYR A 549 23.13 -5.44 31.63
C TYR A 549 24.23 -6.02 32.53
N LEU A 550 23.89 -6.97 33.40
CA LEU A 550 24.77 -7.41 34.49
C LEU A 550 25.10 -8.89 34.32
N SER A 551 26.37 -9.23 34.53
CA SER A 551 26.80 -10.63 34.66
C SER A 551 26.32 -11.23 35.99
N GLU A 552 26.32 -12.55 36.11
CA GLU A 552 26.02 -13.24 37.39
C GLU A 552 26.96 -12.84 38.53
N ARG A 553 28.15 -12.32 38.20
CA ARG A 553 29.11 -11.81 39.18
C ARG A 553 28.67 -10.46 39.76
N GLU A 554 28.24 -9.53 38.91
CA GLU A 554 27.92 -8.15 39.32
C GLU A 554 26.47 -8.02 39.79
N ARG A 555 25.55 -8.80 39.21
CA ARG A 555 24.11 -8.70 39.46
C ARG A 555 23.73 -8.77 40.94
N PRO A 556 24.19 -9.76 41.76
CA PRO A 556 23.80 -9.83 43.17
C PRO A 556 24.24 -8.60 43.98
N ASN A 557 25.40 -8.02 43.66
CA ASN A 557 25.90 -6.81 44.31
C ASN A 557 25.03 -5.60 43.98
N ILE A 558 24.68 -5.43 42.70
CA ILE A 558 23.80 -4.35 42.26
C ILE A 558 22.39 -4.51 42.82
N GLU A 559 21.84 -5.72 42.86
CA GLU A 559 20.53 -5.98 43.49
C GLU A 559 20.54 -5.68 44.99
N LYS A 560 21.62 -6.06 45.69
CA LYS A 560 21.80 -5.76 47.11
C LYS A 560 21.89 -4.25 47.39
N LEU A 561 22.60 -3.51 46.54
CA LEU A 561 22.76 -2.06 46.65
C LEU A 561 21.49 -1.32 46.27
N SER A 562 20.86 -1.68 45.15
CA SER A 562 19.69 -0.99 44.60
C SER A 562 18.38 -1.39 45.24
N LYS A 563 18.30 -2.57 45.87
CA LYS A 563 17.04 -3.22 46.30
C LYS A 563 16.07 -3.49 45.14
N ILE A 564 16.55 -3.44 43.89
CA ILE A 564 15.78 -3.74 42.68
C ILE A 564 16.26 -5.08 42.13
N ASN A 565 15.32 -5.97 41.81
CA ASN A 565 15.64 -7.23 41.14
C ASN A 565 16.11 -6.96 39.70
N MET A 566 17.22 -7.59 39.30
CA MET A 566 17.84 -7.42 37.98
C MET A 566 17.90 -8.73 37.20
N ASN A 567 17.03 -9.70 37.52
CA ASN A 567 16.79 -10.86 36.68
C ASN A 567 16.03 -10.45 35.42
N TYR A 568 16.36 -11.11 34.31
CA TYR A 568 15.65 -10.94 33.06
C TYR A 568 14.95 -12.25 32.68
N ASN A 569 13.64 -12.18 32.51
CA ASN A 569 12.83 -13.27 32.00
C ASN A 569 12.13 -12.79 30.72
N PRO A 570 12.47 -13.35 29.54
CA PRO A 570 11.93 -12.83 28.29
C PRO A 570 10.42 -13.05 28.16
N ILE A 571 9.89 -14.18 28.67
CA ILE A 571 8.46 -14.49 28.60
C ILE A 571 7.67 -13.52 29.47
N ASP A 572 8.11 -13.32 30.71
CA ASP A 572 7.40 -12.45 31.65
C ASP A 572 7.49 -11.00 31.17
N ASN A 573 8.68 -10.55 30.77
CA ASN A 573 8.93 -9.20 30.28
C ASN A 573 8.07 -8.85 29.04
N MET A 574 7.75 -9.81 28.17
CA MET A 574 6.84 -9.60 27.03
C MET A 574 5.47 -9.05 27.47
N ASN A 575 5.00 -9.44 28.66
CA ASN A 575 3.68 -9.09 29.20
C ASN A 575 3.68 -7.86 30.11
N THR A 576 4.84 -7.23 30.34
CA THR A 576 4.99 -6.06 31.24
C THR A 576 4.72 -4.72 30.58
N GLY A 577 4.11 -4.70 29.40
CA GLY A 577 3.87 -3.46 28.69
C GLY A 577 3.16 -3.68 27.37
N TYR A 578 2.71 -2.57 26.79
CA TYR A 578 1.99 -2.58 25.53
C TYR A 578 2.23 -1.32 24.70
N THR A 579 1.98 -1.44 23.40
CA THR A 579 1.82 -0.35 22.46
C THR A 579 0.42 -0.46 21.87
N LYS A 580 -0.43 0.53 22.09
CA LYS A 580 -1.77 0.62 21.53
C LYS A 580 -1.81 1.79 20.56
N SER A 581 -2.20 1.55 19.31
CA SER A 581 -2.37 2.61 18.32
C SER A 581 -3.78 2.58 17.77
N ASN A 582 -4.44 3.74 17.74
CA ASN A 582 -5.71 3.91 17.03
C ASN A 582 -5.59 5.08 16.06
N THR A 583 -5.79 4.79 14.78
CA THR A 583 -5.66 5.76 13.69
C THR A 583 -6.96 5.81 12.92
N PHE A 584 -7.56 7.00 12.89
CA PHE A 584 -8.71 7.31 12.05
C PHE A 584 -8.26 8.14 10.84
N SER A 585 -8.65 7.70 9.65
CA SER A 585 -8.43 8.41 8.39
C SER A 585 -9.76 8.61 7.69
N GLY A 586 -10.09 9.86 7.35
CA GLY A 586 -11.26 10.22 6.56
C GLY A 586 -10.85 10.99 5.31
N ARG A 587 -11.30 10.54 4.13
CA ARG A 587 -11.17 11.23 2.85
C ARG A 587 -12.56 11.60 2.37
N PHE A 588 -12.80 12.88 2.16
CA PHE A 588 -14.06 13.43 1.68
C PHE A 588 -13.82 14.07 0.32
N ASN A 589 -14.60 13.72 -0.69
CA ASN A 589 -14.46 14.25 -2.04
C ASN A 589 -15.83 14.67 -2.58
N THR A 590 -15.91 15.89 -3.10
CA THR A 590 -17.11 16.45 -3.69
C THR A 590 -16.78 16.97 -5.07
N GLY A 591 -17.55 16.58 -6.07
CA GLY A 591 -17.41 17.10 -7.42
C GLY A 591 -18.71 17.65 -7.98
N ILE A 592 -18.59 18.68 -8.80
CA ILE A 592 -19.69 19.35 -9.50
C ILE A 592 -19.35 19.35 -10.98
N THR A 593 -20.31 18.95 -11.82
CA THR A 593 -20.21 19.06 -13.28
C THR A 593 -21.35 19.93 -13.80
N VAL A 594 -21.01 20.95 -14.57
CA VAL A 594 -21.96 21.85 -15.24
C VAL A 594 -21.76 21.80 -16.75
N ASN A 595 -22.74 21.33 -17.51
CA ASN A 595 -22.69 21.26 -18.97
C ASN A 595 -23.04 22.62 -19.60
N LEU A 596 -22.03 23.49 -19.73
CA LEU A 596 -22.18 24.88 -20.20
C LEU A 596 -22.69 24.98 -21.65
N TYR A 597 -22.21 24.12 -22.54
CA TYR A 597 -22.58 24.10 -23.95
C TYR A 597 -22.40 22.68 -24.53
N LYS A 598 -22.84 22.43 -25.76
CA LYS A 598 -22.65 21.12 -26.41
C LYS A 598 -21.15 20.79 -26.52
N GLY A 599 -20.73 19.77 -25.77
CA GLY A 599 -19.33 19.34 -25.66
C GLY A 599 -18.51 20.07 -24.60
N LEU A 600 -18.94 21.27 -24.15
CA LEU A 600 -18.22 22.06 -23.13
C LEU A 600 -18.86 21.87 -21.76
N LYS A 601 -18.08 21.39 -20.80
CA LYS A 601 -18.47 21.25 -19.39
C LYS A 601 -17.44 21.90 -18.46
N PHE A 602 -17.92 22.45 -17.36
CA PHE A 602 -17.12 22.83 -16.20
C PHE A 602 -17.14 21.70 -15.18
N GLU A 603 -15.99 21.41 -14.58
CA GLU A 603 -15.83 20.44 -13.50
C GLU A 603 -15.08 21.09 -12.33
N GLY A 604 -15.72 21.14 -11.17
CA GLY A 604 -15.13 21.57 -9.91
C GLY A 604 -15.00 20.38 -8.96
N VAL A 605 -13.87 20.24 -8.28
CA VAL A 605 -13.62 19.19 -7.29
C VAL A 605 -13.01 19.80 -6.03
N TYR A 606 -13.55 19.42 -4.88
CA TYR A 606 -12.97 19.71 -3.57
C TYR A 606 -12.77 18.41 -2.81
N ALA A 607 -11.54 18.16 -2.37
CA ALA A 607 -11.21 17.03 -1.54
C ALA A 607 -10.56 17.48 -0.22
N TYR A 608 -10.92 16.80 0.86
CA TYR A 608 -10.38 17.01 2.18
C TYR A 608 -10.03 15.67 2.82
N VAL A 609 -8.81 15.55 3.33
CA VAL A 609 -8.32 14.36 4.02
C VAL A 609 -7.92 14.78 5.44
N LYS A 610 -8.51 14.09 6.42
CA LYS A 610 -8.20 14.23 7.84
C LYS A 610 -7.69 12.92 8.39
N GLU A 611 -6.51 12.92 9.00
CA GLU A 611 -6.05 11.78 9.80
C GLU A 611 -5.81 12.23 11.22
N THR A 612 -6.16 11.36 12.17
CA THR A 612 -5.84 11.51 13.58
C THR A 612 -5.37 10.18 14.12
N GLY A 613 -4.16 10.15 14.68
CA GLY A 613 -3.60 8.96 15.31
C GLY A 613 -3.33 9.22 16.78
N LYS A 614 -3.58 8.22 17.62
CA LYS A 614 -3.15 8.17 19.02
C LYS A 614 -2.38 6.87 19.24
N THR A 615 -1.11 6.98 19.63
CA THR A 615 -0.29 5.83 20.03
C THR A 615 0.09 5.98 21.50
N GLN A 616 -0.21 4.96 22.29
CA GLN A 616 0.10 4.85 23.71
C GLN A 616 1.14 3.76 23.90
N VAL A 617 2.25 4.08 24.56
CA VAL A 617 3.31 3.13 24.91
C VAL A 617 3.41 3.11 26.43
N TYR A 618 3.12 1.96 27.04
CA TYR A 618 3.23 1.76 28.49
C TYR A 618 4.22 0.64 28.78
N ASP A 619 5.21 0.91 29.64
CA ASP A 619 6.11 -0.09 30.21
C ASP A 619 5.95 -0.07 31.72
N ASP A 620 5.48 -1.18 32.30
CA ASP A 620 5.32 -1.31 33.74
C ASP A 620 6.67 -1.23 34.47
N VAL A 621 6.65 -0.89 35.76
CA VAL A 621 7.85 -0.90 36.59
C VAL A 621 8.51 -2.28 36.68
N SER A 622 7.73 -3.36 36.52
CA SER A 622 8.20 -4.74 36.40
C SER A 622 8.80 -5.07 35.02
N ASN A 623 8.88 -4.13 34.08
CA ASN A 623 9.66 -4.30 32.87
C ASN A 623 11.17 -4.20 33.19
N TYR A 624 11.99 -5.07 32.60
CA TYR A 624 13.43 -5.11 32.85
C TYR A 624 14.12 -3.77 32.56
N GLN A 625 13.77 -3.12 31.44
CA GLN A 625 14.35 -1.83 31.09
C GLN A 625 13.95 -0.74 32.09
N GLN A 626 12.74 -0.79 32.66
CA GLN A 626 12.33 0.17 33.68
C GLN A 626 13.04 -0.05 35.01
N ARG A 627 13.22 -1.30 35.44
CA ARG A 627 14.07 -1.62 36.61
C ARG A 627 15.51 -1.16 36.43
N ALA A 628 16.08 -1.40 35.25
CA ALA A 628 17.41 -0.92 34.90
C ALA A 628 17.47 0.62 34.92
N ASN A 629 16.48 1.30 34.32
CA ASN A 629 16.40 2.75 34.36
C ASN A 629 16.31 3.28 35.80
N ILE A 630 15.49 2.69 36.67
CA ILE A 630 15.41 3.09 38.08
C ILE A 630 16.78 2.93 38.77
N THR A 631 17.43 1.78 38.56
CA THR A 631 18.77 1.49 39.09
C THR A 631 19.82 2.50 38.58
N ASN A 632 19.71 2.91 37.32
CA ASN A 632 20.61 3.89 36.72
C ASN A 632 20.57 5.26 37.41
N PHE A 633 19.47 5.60 38.08
CA PHE A 633 19.29 6.87 38.78
C PHE A 633 19.16 6.70 40.30
N ALA A 634 19.38 5.50 40.83
CA ALA A 634 19.38 5.22 42.25
C ALA A 634 20.77 5.48 42.86
N VAL A 635 20.83 6.04 44.07
CA VAL A 635 22.08 6.24 44.83
C VAL A 635 21.99 5.45 46.13
N ALA A 636 22.99 4.61 46.39
CA ALA A 636 23.13 3.92 47.67
C ALA A 636 23.79 4.87 48.68
N ASN A 637 23.09 5.15 49.78
CA ASN A 637 23.57 6.04 50.83
C ASN A 637 24.47 5.27 51.82
N SER A 638 25.33 5.99 52.55
CA SER A 638 26.24 5.40 53.54
C SER A 638 25.54 4.72 54.72
N ASP A 639 24.28 5.05 54.99
CA ASP A 639 23.43 4.45 56.02
C ASP A 639 22.72 3.15 55.56
N GLY A 640 22.95 2.71 54.32
CA GLY A 640 22.34 1.51 53.75
C GLY A 640 20.96 1.73 53.12
N THR A 641 20.44 2.97 53.12
CA THR A 641 19.22 3.35 52.40
C THR A 641 19.50 3.64 50.91
N VAL A 642 18.44 3.70 50.10
CA VAL A 642 18.55 3.99 48.66
C VAL A 642 17.71 5.21 48.31
N THR A 643 18.34 6.22 47.71
CA THR A 643 17.64 7.37 47.14
C THR A 643 17.28 7.06 45.69
N TYR A 644 15.98 6.92 45.39
CA TYR A 644 15.49 6.72 44.03
C TYR A 644 15.10 8.06 43.39
N ASN A 645 15.84 8.47 42.36
CA ASN A 645 15.53 9.71 41.62
C ASN A 645 14.54 9.48 40.46
N LEU A 646 14.11 8.23 40.25
CA LEU A 646 12.98 7.85 39.41
C LEU A 646 11.97 7.04 40.24
N PRO A 647 10.67 7.07 39.90
CA PRO A 647 9.65 6.38 40.68
C PRO A 647 9.83 4.86 40.66
N THR A 648 9.64 4.22 41.81
CA THR A 648 9.68 2.75 41.97
C THR A 648 8.30 2.10 41.89
N LYS A 649 7.26 2.90 41.67
CA LYS A 649 5.87 2.49 41.44
C LYS A 649 5.34 3.23 40.21
N GLY A 650 4.43 2.59 39.47
CA GLY A 650 3.92 3.10 38.21
C GLY A 650 4.94 2.98 37.07
N GLY A 651 4.44 2.82 35.84
CA GLY A 651 5.25 2.58 34.66
C GLY A 651 5.75 3.84 33.95
N ARG A 652 6.48 3.66 32.86
CA ARG A 652 6.75 4.72 31.88
C ARG A 652 5.61 4.75 30.88
N TYR A 653 4.99 5.91 30.71
CA TYR A 653 3.89 6.10 29.78
C TYR A 653 4.20 7.20 28.78
N THR A 654 4.10 6.87 27.49
CA THR A 654 4.30 7.81 26.39
C THR A 654 3.07 7.86 25.50
N VAL A 655 2.61 9.05 25.15
CA VAL A 655 1.53 9.28 24.20
C VAL A 655 2.03 10.07 23.01
N TYR A 656 1.77 9.56 21.81
CA TYR A 656 1.92 10.26 20.55
C TYR A 656 0.54 10.58 19.99
N ASN A 657 0.26 11.86 19.75
CA ASN A 657 -0.92 12.30 19.02
C ASN A 657 -0.48 12.88 17.67
N SER A 658 -0.91 12.28 16.57
CA SER A 658 -0.65 12.77 15.22
C SER A 658 -1.92 13.36 14.61
N SER A 659 -1.77 14.42 13.81
CA SER A 659 -2.85 15.01 13.04
C SER A 659 -2.33 15.41 11.66
N LEU A 660 -2.93 14.85 10.61
CA LEU A 660 -2.69 15.25 9.23
C LEU A 660 -3.92 15.97 8.68
N ASP A 661 -3.71 17.12 8.07
CA ASP A 661 -4.70 17.86 7.31
C ASP A 661 -4.21 18.00 5.86
N ASN A 662 -5.03 17.62 4.88
CA ASN A 662 -4.75 17.80 3.46
C ASN A 662 -6.02 18.26 2.72
N TRP A 663 -5.91 19.23 1.83
CA TRP A 663 -7.01 19.65 0.97
C TRP A 663 -6.55 19.90 -0.46
N VAL A 664 -7.46 19.66 -1.41
CA VAL A 664 -7.27 19.92 -2.84
C VAL A 664 -8.51 20.61 -3.37
N VAL A 665 -8.33 21.72 -4.10
CA VAL A 665 -9.37 22.39 -4.88
C VAL A 665 -8.92 22.38 -6.34
N ARG A 666 -9.79 21.92 -7.23
CA ARG A 666 -9.54 21.86 -8.66
C ARG A 666 -10.74 22.36 -9.44
N ASN A 667 -10.50 23.23 -10.41
CA ASN A 667 -11.51 23.73 -11.34
C ASN A 667 -11.00 23.58 -12.76
N GLN A 668 -11.79 22.99 -13.65
CA GLN A 668 -11.40 22.75 -15.02
C GLN A 668 -12.57 22.92 -15.99
N LEU A 669 -12.25 23.35 -17.20
CA LEU A 669 -13.11 23.31 -18.37
C LEU A 669 -12.69 22.14 -19.23
N HIS A 670 -13.67 21.40 -19.74
CA HIS A 670 -13.47 20.26 -20.61
C HIS A 670 -14.36 20.37 -21.83
N TYR A 671 -13.75 20.30 -23.00
CA TYR A 671 -14.40 20.35 -24.31
C TYR A 671 -14.20 19.02 -25.02
N ASP A 672 -15.28 18.36 -25.43
CA ASP A 672 -15.24 17.16 -26.27
C ASP A 672 -16.25 17.30 -27.40
N LYS A 673 -15.76 17.26 -28.64
CA LYS A 673 -16.59 17.36 -29.84
C LYS A 673 -16.08 16.45 -30.94
N ASN A 674 -17.03 15.75 -31.56
CA ASN A 674 -16.85 15.05 -32.82
C ASN A 674 -17.69 15.72 -33.93
N TRP A 675 -17.17 15.75 -35.16
CA TRP A 675 -17.90 16.30 -36.31
C TRP A 675 -17.56 15.58 -37.62
N ASN A 676 -18.31 15.87 -38.68
CA ASN A 676 -18.21 15.24 -40.00
C ASN A 676 -18.22 13.70 -39.91
N ASN A 677 -19.25 13.11 -39.30
CA ASN A 677 -19.39 11.66 -39.11
C ASN A 677 -18.21 11.01 -38.35
N GLY A 678 -17.58 11.76 -37.44
CA GLY A 678 -16.45 11.29 -36.65
C GLY A 678 -15.12 11.30 -37.41
N LYS A 679 -15.03 11.99 -38.55
CA LYS A 679 -13.76 12.29 -39.22
C LYS A 679 -12.87 13.18 -38.38
N HIS A 680 -13.45 14.03 -37.55
CA HIS A 680 -12.69 14.86 -36.62
C HIS A 680 -13.21 14.64 -35.20
N GLN A 681 -12.27 14.52 -34.27
CA GLN A 681 -12.55 14.40 -32.84
C GLN A 681 -11.55 15.27 -32.09
N LEU A 682 -12.04 16.20 -31.28
CA LEU A 682 -11.23 17.07 -30.44
C LEU A 682 -11.67 16.91 -28.98
N THR A 683 -10.71 16.58 -28.13
CA THR A 683 -10.86 16.64 -26.67
C THR A 683 -9.84 17.64 -26.15
N ALA A 684 -10.28 18.64 -25.38
CA ALA A 684 -9.40 19.62 -24.77
C ALA A 684 -9.84 19.91 -23.35
N LEU A 685 -8.90 20.13 -22.44
CA LEU A 685 -9.16 20.60 -21.08
C LEU A 685 -8.18 21.71 -20.72
N ALA A 686 -8.63 22.59 -19.84
CA ALA A 686 -7.80 23.59 -19.17
C ALA A 686 -8.30 23.80 -17.75
N GLY A 687 -7.39 23.94 -16.80
CA GLY A 687 -7.77 24.05 -15.40
C GLY A 687 -6.69 24.59 -14.48
N ALA A 688 -7.11 24.82 -13.24
CA ALA A 688 -6.25 25.22 -12.13
C ALA A 688 -6.48 24.29 -10.93
N GLU A 689 -5.42 24.07 -10.16
CA GLU A 689 -5.44 23.27 -8.94
C GLU A 689 -4.63 23.95 -7.84
N ALA A 690 -5.16 23.91 -6.62
CA ALA A 690 -4.45 24.31 -5.41
C ALA A 690 -4.56 23.19 -4.35
N GLN A 691 -3.48 22.95 -3.62
CA GLN A 691 -3.46 21.96 -2.55
C GLN A 691 -2.56 22.41 -1.40
N GLU A 692 -2.87 21.95 -0.19
CA GLU A 692 -2.00 22.07 1.00
C GLU A 692 -2.01 20.78 1.80
N GLN A 693 -0.85 20.39 2.33
CA GLN A 693 -0.70 19.28 3.27
C GLN A 693 0.10 19.74 4.49
N ARG A 694 -0.28 19.27 5.69
CA ARG A 694 0.43 19.50 6.96
C ARG A 694 0.25 18.33 7.92
N THR A 695 1.33 17.91 8.59
CA THR A 695 1.28 16.90 9.65
C THR A 695 1.97 17.40 10.92
N VAL A 696 1.26 17.30 12.05
CA VAL A 696 1.75 17.66 13.39
C VAL A 696 1.75 16.41 14.27
N VAL A 697 2.83 16.21 15.04
CA VAL A 697 2.94 15.15 16.02
C VAL A 697 3.29 15.75 17.39
N ASN A 698 2.48 15.39 18.38
CA ASN A 698 2.67 15.75 19.78
C ASN A 698 3.10 14.50 20.56
N ARG A 699 4.20 14.61 21.30
CA ARG A 699 4.71 13.55 22.18
C ARG A 699 4.70 14.04 23.62
N SER A 700 4.19 13.20 24.51
CA SER A 700 4.27 13.38 25.97
C SER A 700 4.77 12.11 26.62
N THR A 701 5.77 12.19 27.50
CA THR A 701 6.31 11.06 28.28
C THR A 701 6.31 11.41 29.75
N VAL A 702 5.82 10.48 30.58
CA VAL A 702 5.85 10.56 32.05
C VAL A 702 6.40 9.26 32.63
N TYR A 703 6.97 9.34 33.83
CA TYR A 703 7.49 8.21 34.60
C TYR A 703 6.69 8.07 35.89
N GLY A 704 6.54 6.83 36.37
CA GLY A 704 5.70 6.53 37.54
C GLY A 704 4.21 6.68 37.28
N TYR A 705 3.77 6.48 36.03
CA TYR A 705 2.37 6.56 35.66
C TYR A 705 1.59 5.36 36.19
N ASP A 706 0.58 5.64 37.01
CA ASP A 706 -0.39 4.66 37.47
C ASP A 706 -1.58 4.63 36.51
N GLU A 707 -1.80 3.51 35.82
CA GLU A 707 -2.87 3.40 34.82
C GLU A 707 -4.28 3.44 35.42
N GLU A 708 -4.44 2.96 36.66
CA GLU A 708 -5.74 2.89 37.35
C GLU A 708 -6.12 4.27 37.90
N LEU A 709 -5.17 4.94 38.55
CA LEU A 709 -5.37 6.28 39.11
C LEU A 709 -5.22 7.38 38.06
N GLN A 710 -4.59 7.10 36.92
CA GLN A 710 -4.21 8.07 35.89
C GLN A 710 -3.35 9.22 36.42
N THR A 711 -2.52 8.94 37.42
CA THR A 711 -1.63 9.91 38.07
C THR A 711 -0.17 9.58 37.82
N TYR A 712 0.72 10.53 38.08
CA TYR A 712 2.16 10.34 38.06
C TYR A 712 2.81 11.30 39.06
N PRO A 713 3.95 10.94 39.67
CA PRO A 713 4.68 11.82 40.57
C PRO A 713 5.43 12.92 39.81
N MET A 714 5.66 14.05 40.48
CA MET A 714 6.49 15.13 39.93
C MET A 714 7.97 14.75 40.00
N LEU A 715 8.72 15.02 38.92
CA LEU A 715 10.17 14.79 38.85
C LEU A 715 10.92 16.09 38.60
N ASP A 716 12.12 16.20 39.15
CA ASP A 716 13.06 17.28 38.82
C ASP A 716 13.76 16.97 37.50
N TYR A 717 13.05 17.21 36.40
CA TYR A 717 13.59 17.02 35.05
C TYR A 717 14.81 17.89 34.78
N LYS A 718 14.96 19.03 35.45
CA LYS A 718 16.14 19.91 35.28
C LYS A 718 17.38 19.22 35.84
N LEU A 719 17.32 18.74 37.08
CA LEU A 719 18.39 17.95 37.71
C LEU A 719 18.71 16.70 36.87
N LEU A 720 17.69 15.91 36.52
CA LEU A 720 17.87 14.64 35.81
C LEU A 720 18.50 14.81 34.42
N SER A 721 18.20 15.91 33.72
CA SER A 721 18.68 16.14 32.34
C SER A 721 19.97 16.95 32.22
N THR A 722 20.18 17.96 33.07
CA THR A 722 21.29 18.91 32.91
C THR A 722 22.54 18.45 33.66
N THR A 723 22.47 18.42 34.98
CA THR A 723 23.57 17.99 35.86
C THR A 723 23.67 16.46 35.92
N GLY A 724 22.53 15.77 35.97
CA GLY A 724 22.43 14.34 36.20
C GLY A 724 22.56 13.96 37.67
N ILE A 725 22.49 12.66 37.93
CA ILE A 725 22.76 12.05 39.24
C ILE A 725 24.22 11.60 39.26
N VAL A 726 24.97 12.01 40.28
CA VAL A 726 26.38 11.63 40.49
C VAL A 726 26.44 10.47 41.47
N GLY A 727 27.33 9.50 41.21
CA GLY A 727 27.45 8.28 41.99
C GLY A 727 26.23 7.34 41.95
N PRO A 728 25.52 7.18 40.81
CA PRO A 728 24.45 6.20 40.76
C PRO A 728 25.00 4.78 40.88
N ILE A 729 24.16 3.87 41.34
CA ILE A 729 24.49 2.45 41.52
C ILE A 729 24.89 1.80 40.19
N LEU A 730 24.23 2.19 39.09
CA LEU A 730 24.54 1.73 37.74
C LEU A 730 24.75 2.94 36.80
N PRO A 731 25.97 3.49 36.70
CA PRO A 731 26.21 4.69 35.88
C PRO A 731 26.02 4.41 34.39
N THR A 732 25.48 5.41 33.68
CA THR A 732 25.25 5.38 32.23
C THR A 732 26.06 6.42 31.46
N GLY A 733 26.67 7.37 32.18
CA GLY A 733 27.49 8.44 31.64
C GLY A 733 28.84 7.94 31.13
N ILE A 734 29.39 8.66 30.15
CA ILE A 734 30.74 8.41 29.60
C ILE A 734 31.82 8.58 30.68
N ASP A 735 31.55 9.45 31.66
CA ASP A 735 32.41 9.64 32.84
C ASP A 735 32.41 8.42 33.79
N ARG A 736 31.57 7.41 33.52
CA ARG A 736 31.35 6.21 34.34
C ARG A 736 30.96 6.51 35.79
N LYS A 737 30.49 7.73 36.05
CA LYS A 737 30.22 8.27 37.40
C LYS A 737 28.88 8.96 37.51
N SER A 738 28.21 9.25 36.40
CA SER A 738 26.91 9.88 36.41
C SER A 738 25.89 9.14 35.56
N SER A 739 24.61 9.44 35.81
CA SER A 739 23.50 9.06 34.93
C SER A 739 22.65 10.29 34.63
N ARG A 740 22.27 10.43 33.36
CA ARG A 740 21.51 11.58 32.87
C ARG A 740 20.35 11.12 32.02
N LEU A 741 19.20 11.74 32.22
CA LEU A 741 18.02 11.47 31.42
C LEU A 741 18.17 12.21 30.09
N SER A 742 18.19 11.48 28.98
CA SER A 742 18.51 12.05 27.67
C SER A 742 17.53 13.16 27.26
N THR A 743 18.07 14.28 26.76
CA THR A 743 17.31 15.39 26.16
C THR A 743 17.61 15.60 24.68
N SER A 744 18.29 14.64 24.03
CA SER A 744 18.66 14.79 22.61
C SER A 744 17.44 14.76 21.69
N ASN A 745 17.41 15.67 20.72
CA ASN A 745 16.34 15.83 19.71
C ASN A 745 16.09 14.61 18.79
N ASP A 746 16.80 13.50 18.99
CA ASP A 746 16.64 12.26 18.23
C ASP A 746 15.93 11.22 19.10
N GLU A 747 14.75 10.80 18.63
CA GLU A 747 13.88 9.66 18.99
C GLU A 747 13.55 9.38 20.48
N ASN A 748 14.30 9.95 21.44
CA ASN A 748 14.24 9.67 22.87
C ASN A 748 14.25 10.90 23.79
N GLY A 749 14.49 12.14 23.32
CA GLY A 749 14.88 13.23 24.23
C GLY A 749 14.01 14.49 24.33
N SER A 750 12.70 14.43 24.08
CA SER A 750 11.81 15.49 24.63
C SER A 750 10.62 14.88 25.37
N TYR A 751 10.52 15.15 26.68
CA TYR A 751 9.39 14.72 27.52
C TYR A 751 8.07 15.29 27.02
N PHE A 752 8.12 16.51 26.47
CA PHE A 752 6.99 17.19 25.83
C PHE A 752 7.50 17.86 24.55
N GLY A 753 6.95 17.49 23.41
CA GLY A 753 7.34 18.10 22.15
C GLY A 753 6.20 18.12 21.13
N GLU A 754 6.04 19.25 20.47
CA GLU A 754 5.30 19.34 19.21
C GLU A 754 6.32 19.42 18.07
N SER A 755 6.13 18.62 17.03
CA SER A 755 6.93 18.67 15.82
C SER A 755 6.02 18.68 14.59
N GLU A 756 6.40 19.48 13.60
CA GLU A 756 5.77 19.46 12.28
C GLU A 756 6.58 18.54 11.37
N THR A 757 6.24 17.25 11.36
CA THR A 757 6.97 16.22 10.60
C THR A 757 6.79 16.36 9.09
N ILE A 758 5.66 16.91 8.65
CA ILE A 758 5.46 17.41 7.29
C ILE A 758 5.15 18.90 7.40
N PRO A 759 6.15 19.77 7.16
CA PRO A 759 5.96 21.20 7.01
C PRO A 759 4.84 21.51 6.02
N ARG A 760 4.08 22.58 6.28
CA ARG A 760 3.00 23.05 5.41
C ARG A 760 3.49 23.19 3.97
N SER A 761 3.12 22.21 3.15
CA SER A 761 3.48 22.12 1.73
C SER A 761 2.31 22.58 0.90
N ARG A 762 2.54 23.46 -0.07
CA ARG A 762 1.52 24.07 -0.93
C ARG A 762 1.94 23.96 -2.39
N PHE A 763 0.98 23.60 -3.23
CA PHE A 763 1.13 23.69 -4.68
C PHE A 763 -0.01 24.50 -5.27
N THR A 764 0.32 25.27 -6.30
CA THR A 764 -0.66 25.91 -7.19
C THR A 764 -0.24 25.63 -8.61
N SER A 765 -1.18 25.18 -9.43
CA SER A 765 -0.88 24.61 -10.73
C SER A 765 -1.88 25.08 -11.77
N TYR A 766 -1.39 25.38 -12.96
CA TYR A 766 -2.20 25.69 -14.13
C TYR A 766 -1.84 24.74 -15.25
N TYR A 767 -2.83 24.17 -15.93
CA TYR A 767 -2.59 23.15 -16.93
C TYR A 767 -3.60 23.20 -18.08
N GLY A 768 -3.17 22.67 -19.22
CA GLY A 768 -4.00 22.42 -20.38
C GLY A 768 -3.55 21.14 -21.09
N ASN A 769 -4.51 20.41 -21.65
CA ASN A 769 -4.27 19.21 -22.44
C ASN A 769 -5.22 19.21 -23.64
N ALA A 770 -4.73 18.84 -24.82
CA ALA A 770 -5.53 18.73 -26.02
C ALA A 770 -5.17 17.44 -26.77
N ALA A 771 -6.17 16.77 -27.30
CA ALA A 771 -6.06 15.57 -28.11
C ALA A 771 -6.95 15.73 -29.35
N TYR A 772 -6.39 15.52 -30.52
CA TYR A 772 -7.10 15.62 -31.79
C TYR A 772 -6.90 14.35 -32.60
N THR A 773 -7.98 13.77 -33.12
CA THR A 773 -7.96 12.60 -33.99
C THR A 773 -8.62 12.91 -35.32
N LEU A 774 -7.89 12.68 -36.41
CA LEU A 774 -8.31 12.86 -37.79
C LEU A 774 -8.54 11.51 -38.46
N LEU A 775 -9.68 11.36 -39.13
CA LEU A 775 -10.13 10.17 -39.88
C LEU A 775 -10.13 8.87 -39.06
N ARG A 776 -10.06 8.95 -37.71
CA ARG A 776 -9.78 7.81 -36.81
C ARG A 776 -8.42 7.13 -37.05
N LYS A 777 -7.51 7.79 -37.78
CA LYS A 777 -6.20 7.29 -38.19
C LYS A 777 -5.06 8.00 -37.47
N TYR A 778 -5.09 9.33 -37.46
CA TYR A 778 -3.98 10.16 -36.97
C TYR A 778 -4.42 10.88 -35.71
N SER A 779 -3.82 10.51 -34.58
CA SER A 779 -4.07 11.14 -33.28
C SER A 779 -2.84 11.90 -32.82
N ILE A 780 -3.04 13.13 -32.34
CA ILE A 780 -2.01 13.95 -31.72
C ILE A 780 -2.51 14.38 -30.34
N ASN A 781 -1.65 14.25 -29.33
CA ASN A 781 -1.89 14.67 -27.96
C ASN A 781 -0.82 15.68 -27.55
N ALA A 782 -1.20 16.76 -26.90
CA ALA A 782 -0.29 17.75 -26.36
C ALA A 782 -0.74 18.20 -24.96
N SER A 783 0.21 18.53 -24.10
CA SER A 783 -0.05 19.01 -22.75
C SER A 783 0.93 20.08 -22.34
N LEU A 784 0.47 21.08 -21.60
CA LEU A 784 1.30 22.08 -20.94
C LEU A 784 0.82 22.26 -19.51
N ARG A 785 1.76 22.37 -18.57
CA ARG A 785 1.46 22.62 -17.16
C ARG A 785 2.55 23.46 -16.52
N ASN A 786 2.16 24.32 -15.60
CA ASN A 786 3.07 25.13 -14.80
C ASN A 786 2.73 24.93 -13.32
N ASP A 787 3.65 24.28 -12.60
CA ASP A 787 3.52 23.99 -11.17
C ASP A 787 4.31 25.02 -10.36
N GLN A 788 3.69 25.58 -9.32
CA GLN A 788 4.33 26.43 -8.32
C GLN A 788 4.30 25.76 -6.95
N SER A 789 5.44 25.72 -6.26
CA SER A 789 5.57 25.09 -4.93
C SER A 789 6.25 26.01 -3.93
N ASN A 790 5.86 25.94 -2.65
CA ASN A 790 6.55 26.61 -1.55
C ASN A 790 7.72 25.81 -0.96
N LEU A 791 8.10 24.69 -1.59
CA LEU A 791 9.20 23.83 -1.18
C LEU A 791 10.58 24.31 -1.67
N PHE A 792 10.61 25.44 -2.37
CA PHE A 792 11.80 26.07 -2.91
C PHE A 792 12.00 27.45 -2.28
N GLY A 793 13.19 28.02 -2.48
CA GLY A 793 13.45 29.41 -2.13
C GLY A 793 12.46 30.40 -2.75
N LEU A 794 12.47 31.65 -2.29
CA LEU A 794 11.63 32.75 -2.80
C LEU A 794 11.94 33.14 -4.26
N ASN A 795 13.00 32.59 -4.85
CA ASN A 795 13.33 32.83 -6.25
C ASN A 795 12.23 32.23 -7.17
N ARG A 796 11.57 33.09 -7.96
CA ARG A 796 10.46 32.69 -8.84
C ARG A 796 10.84 31.60 -9.85
N SER A 797 12.09 31.62 -10.32
CA SER A 797 12.61 30.62 -11.28
C SER A 797 12.76 29.23 -10.66
N ALA A 798 13.04 29.16 -9.35
CA ALA A 798 13.10 27.92 -8.58
C ALA A 798 11.71 27.40 -8.20
N GLN A 799 10.77 28.31 -7.88
CA GLN A 799 9.42 27.91 -7.45
C GLN A 799 8.54 27.37 -8.58
N ARG A 800 8.75 27.82 -9.82
CA ARG A 800 7.91 27.48 -10.98
C ARG A 800 8.58 26.47 -11.89
N LYS A 801 7.88 25.40 -12.24
CA LYS A 801 8.34 24.41 -13.22
C LYS A 801 7.34 24.26 -14.37
N PRO A 802 7.64 24.82 -15.56
CA PRO A 802 6.90 24.48 -16.76
C PRO A 802 7.27 23.05 -17.19
N VAL A 803 6.24 22.24 -17.43
CA VAL A 803 6.32 20.85 -17.90
C VAL A 803 5.37 20.68 -19.07
N TRP A 804 5.74 19.87 -20.04
CA TRP A 804 4.96 19.69 -21.27
C TRP A 804 5.23 18.34 -21.92
N SER A 805 4.31 17.92 -22.78
CA SER A 805 4.47 16.69 -23.54
C SER A 805 3.74 16.79 -24.87
N ILE A 806 4.19 15.98 -25.83
CA ILE A 806 3.57 15.80 -27.13
C ILE A 806 3.66 14.32 -27.53
N GLY A 807 2.62 13.81 -28.15
CA GLY A 807 2.56 12.44 -28.63
C GLY A 807 1.74 12.33 -29.90
N GLY A 808 2.14 11.40 -30.76
CA GLY A 808 1.42 11.04 -31.97
C GLY A 808 1.11 9.54 -31.99
N LYS A 809 -0.02 9.17 -32.58
CA LYS A 809 -0.43 7.79 -32.83
C LYS A 809 -1.02 7.67 -34.22
N TRP A 810 -0.58 6.65 -34.96
CA TRP A 810 -1.07 6.29 -36.29
C TRP A 810 -1.70 4.90 -36.24
N ASN A 811 -3.01 4.83 -36.39
CA ASN A 811 -3.78 3.59 -36.48
C ASN A 811 -3.73 3.06 -37.91
N ILE A 812 -2.67 2.31 -38.22
CA ILE A 812 -2.39 1.75 -39.55
C ILE A 812 -3.48 0.79 -40.00
N ALA A 813 -4.07 -0.01 -39.11
CA ALA A 813 -5.16 -0.93 -39.46
C ALA A 813 -6.41 -0.24 -40.03
N ASN A 814 -6.59 1.05 -39.76
CA ASN A 814 -7.69 1.84 -40.32
C ASN A 814 -7.38 2.39 -41.72
N GLU A 815 -6.19 2.14 -42.27
CA GLU A 815 -5.81 2.58 -43.62
C GLU A 815 -6.48 1.76 -44.71
N SER A 816 -6.81 2.39 -45.83
CA SER A 816 -7.50 1.72 -46.94
C SER A 816 -6.68 0.58 -47.54
N PHE A 817 -5.35 0.69 -47.52
CA PHE A 817 -4.45 -0.37 -48.02
C PHE A 817 -4.36 -1.58 -47.07
N MET A 818 -4.86 -1.47 -45.83
CA MET A 818 -4.90 -2.58 -44.87
C MET A 818 -6.22 -3.34 -44.91
N HIS A 819 -7.25 -2.86 -45.62
CA HIS A 819 -8.57 -3.49 -45.65
C HIS A 819 -8.54 -4.92 -46.20
N ASP A 820 -7.61 -5.22 -47.12
CA ASP A 820 -7.45 -6.58 -47.69
C ASP A 820 -6.63 -7.52 -46.79
N VAL A 821 -6.03 -7.01 -45.70
CA VAL A 821 -5.17 -7.77 -44.79
C VAL A 821 -6.00 -8.35 -43.64
N SER A 822 -6.78 -9.41 -43.93
CA SER A 822 -7.77 -9.96 -43.00
C SER A 822 -7.21 -10.63 -41.73
N TRP A 823 -5.89 -10.87 -41.64
CA TRP A 823 -5.25 -11.49 -40.48
C TRP A 823 -4.78 -10.47 -39.44
N VAL A 824 -4.80 -9.17 -39.76
CA VAL A 824 -4.48 -8.06 -38.85
C VAL A 824 -5.77 -7.35 -38.46
N ASP A 825 -6.11 -7.40 -37.17
CA ASP A 825 -7.32 -6.79 -36.62
C ASP A 825 -7.04 -5.38 -36.09
N ALA A 826 -5.85 -5.17 -35.54
CA ALA A 826 -5.40 -3.89 -35.03
C ALA A 826 -3.90 -3.74 -35.26
N LEU A 827 -3.48 -2.54 -35.67
CA LEU A 827 -2.09 -2.17 -35.79
C LEU A 827 -1.98 -0.66 -35.63
N ALA A 828 -1.18 -0.21 -34.66
CA ALA A 828 -0.89 1.19 -34.47
C ALA A 828 0.56 1.41 -34.04
N VAL A 829 1.15 2.50 -34.52
CA VAL A 829 2.46 2.99 -34.06
C VAL A 829 2.25 4.28 -33.30
N ARG A 830 2.95 4.46 -32.19
CA ARG A 830 2.89 5.66 -31.37
C ARG A 830 4.28 6.12 -30.95
N ALA A 831 4.45 7.43 -30.86
CA ALA A 831 5.67 8.07 -30.39
C ALA A 831 5.33 9.23 -29.47
N THR A 832 6.04 9.35 -28.35
CA THR A 832 5.84 10.42 -27.38
C THR A 832 7.15 11.01 -26.88
N TYR A 833 7.11 12.31 -26.60
CA TYR A 833 8.17 13.05 -25.94
C TYR A 833 7.56 13.92 -24.85
N GLY A 834 8.15 13.89 -23.65
CA GLY A 834 7.69 14.78 -22.58
C GLY A 834 8.74 15.08 -21.53
N LEU A 835 8.56 16.25 -20.92
CA LEU A 835 9.36 16.78 -19.84
C LEU A 835 8.52 16.79 -18.57
N THR A 836 8.92 16.04 -17.55
CA THR A 836 8.31 16.07 -16.22
C THR A 836 9.28 16.65 -15.20
N GLY A 837 8.76 17.03 -14.02
CA GLY A 837 9.55 17.55 -12.91
C GLY A 837 9.44 16.69 -11.65
N MET A 838 10.32 16.90 -10.67
CA MET A 838 10.10 16.45 -9.29
C MET A 838 10.56 17.50 -8.28
N SER A 839 9.71 17.79 -7.28
CA SER A 839 10.02 18.71 -6.18
C SER A 839 10.86 18.02 -5.10
N PRO A 840 11.66 18.78 -4.33
CA PRO A 840 12.28 18.29 -3.11
C PRO A 840 11.23 17.92 -2.07
N LYS A 841 11.67 17.25 -1.00
CA LYS A 841 10.82 17.00 0.16
C LYS A 841 10.62 18.29 0.96
N PRO A 842 9.47 18.46 1.63
CA PRO A 842 9.28 19.54 2.59
C PRO A 842 10.44 19.65 3.60
N GLY A 843 11.00 20.85 3.76
CA GLY A 843 12.12 21.11 4.68
C GLY A 843 13.52 20.75 4.17
N SER A 844 13.68 20.29 2.92
CA SER A 844 15.01 19.91 2.39
C SER A 844 15.93 21.10 2.14
N ALA A 845 15.39 22.24 1.71
CA ALA A 845 16.10 23.50 1.57
C ALA A 845 15.12 24.68 1.72
N ALA A 846 15.66 25.87 1.96
CA ALA A 846 14.89 27.10 2.04
C ALA A 846 15.71 28.29 1.51
N SER A 847 15.10 29.46 1.34
CA SER A 847 15.85 30.71 1.05
C SER A 847 16.61 31.25 2.24
N TYR A 848 16.31 30.78 3.45
CA TYR A 848 16.91 31.21 4.70
C TYR A 848 17.25 29.99 5.54
N ASP A 849 18.21 30.14 6.45
CA ASP A 849 18.50 29.09 7.42
C ASP A 849 17.28 28.89 8.32
N ILE A 850 16.85 27.64 8.44
CA ILE A 850 15.72 27.25 9.28
C ILE A 850 16.28 26.76 10.60
N PHE A 851 15.95 27.45 11.69
CA PHE A 851 16.31 27.03 13.03
C PHE A 851 15.23 26.11 13.63
N LYS A 852 15.65 25.10 14.38
CA LYS A 852 14.79 24.32 15.26
C LYS A 852 15.14 24.58 16.72
N PRO A 853 14.15 24.66 17.63
CA PRO A 853 14.42 24.70 19.06
C PRO A 853 15.13 23.41 19.49
N ALA A 854 16.07 23.54 20.42
CA ALA A 854 16.82 22.45 20.99
C ALA A 854 17.02 22.67 22.48
N THR A 855 17.00 21.58 23.25
CA THR A 855 17.36 21.61 24.67
C THR A 855 18.78 21.06 24.82
N VAL A 856 19.76 21.93 25.08
CA VAL A 856 21.18 21.58 25.08
C VAL A 856 21.77 21.83 26.46
N ARG A 857 22.42 20.81 27.04
CA ARG A 857 22.94 20.88 28.42
C ARG A 857 24.08 21.87 28.65
N TYR A 858 24.80 22.26 27.61
CA TYR A 858 26.00 23.09 27.70
C TYR A 858 25.73 24.58 27.51
N VAL A 859 24.47 24.99 27.30
CA VAL A 859 24.11 26.40 27.16
C VAL A 859 23.38 26.91 28.41
N PRO A 860 23.57 28.19 28.81
CA PRO A 860 22.83 28.78 29.92
C PRO A 860 21.32 28.64 29.75
N GLY A 861 20.62 28.16 30.77
CA GLY A 861 19.16 27.94 30.72
C GLY A 861 18.70 26.74 29.88
N GLY A 862 19.63 26.00 29.27
CA GLY A 862 19.33 24.76 28.53
C GLY A 862 18.62 24.95 27.20
N GLN A 863 18.32 26.18 26.77
CA GLN A 863 17.60 26.48 25.53
C GLN A 863 18.56 26.94 24.45
N ALA A 864 18.51 26.30 23.29
CA ALA A 864 19.30 26.63 22.12
C ALA A 864 18.45 26.62 20.84
N LEU A 865 18.99 27.21 19.79
CA LEU A 865 18.53 27.02 18.41
C LEU A 865 19.62 26.28 17.65
N ASN A 866 19.25 25.18 17.01
CA ASN A 866 20.12 24.49 16.06
C ASN A 866 19.66 24.79 14.65
N ILE A 867 20.59 24.99 13.73
CA ILE A 867 20.25 25.06 12.30
C ILE A 867 19.74 23.68 11.89
N SER A 868 18.47 23.63 11.49
CA SER A 868 17.80 22.42 10.99
C SER A 868 18.06 22.24 9.50
N THR A 869 18.02 23.32 8.73
CA THR A 869 18.19 23.33 7.28
C THR A 869 18.93 24.60 6.89
N LEU A 870 19.99 24.49 6.09
CA LEU A 870 20.70 25.64 5.56
C LEU A 870 19.98 26.22 4.33
N SER A 871 20.19 27.52 4.11
CA SER A 871 19.72 28.22 2.93
C SER A 871 20.39 27.70 1.66
N ASN A 872 19.57 27.48 0.63
CA ASN A 872 20.01 27.24 -0.74
C ASN A 872 18.98 27.86 -1.71
N PRO A 873 19.15 29.14 -2.10
CA PRO A 873 18.22 29.84 -2.98
C PRO A 873 18.25 29.35 -4.43
N ASP A 874 19.30 28.63 -4.82
CA ASP A 874 19.54 28.15 -6.19
C ASP A 874 19.03 26.72 -6.43
N LEU A 875 18.39 26.11 -5.43
CA LEU A 875 17.81 24.78 -5.58
C LEU A 875 16.73 24.77 -6.67
N THR A 876 16.88 23.89 -7.66
CA THR A 876 15.90 23.72 -8.75
C THR A 876 15.28 22.32 -8.76
N TRP A 877 14.20 22.14 -9.53
CA TRP A 877 13.51 20.85 -9.68
C TRP A 877 14.38 19.82 -10.42
N GLU A 878 14.24 18.54 -10.06
CA GLU A 878 14.70 17.46 -10.93
C GLU A 878 13.89 17.49 -12.23
N SER A 879 14.51 17.18 -13.35
CA SER A 879 13.89 17.29 -14.67
C SER A 879 14.07 16.00 -15.44
N THR A 880 12.97 15.32 -15.80
CA THR A 880 13.04 14.04 -16.53
C THR A 880 12.49 14.21 -17.94
N LYS A 881 13.33 13.96 -18.94
CA LYS A 881 12.97 13.89 -20.37
C LYS A 881 12.69 12.43 -20.72
N THR A 882 11.50 12.14 -21.23
CA THR A 882 11.10 10.79 -21.62
C THR A 882 10.81 10.74 -23.11
N TYR A 883 11.46 9.81 -23.81
CA TYR A 883 11.18 9.41 -25.19
C TYR A 883 10.54 8.03 -25.15
N ASN A 884 9.44 7.82 -25.87
CA ASN A 884 8.80 6.51 -25.98
C ASN A 884 8.37 6.26 -27.42
N VAL A 885 8.61 5.05 -27.92
CA VAL A 885 8.07 4.56 -29.19
C VAL A 885 7.39 3.24 -28.90
N GLY A 886 6.16 3.07 -29.37
CA GLY A 886 5.37 1.87 -29.10
C GLY A 886 4.64 1.36 -30.32
N ILE A 887 4.42 0.05 -30.36
CA ILE A 887 3.57 -0.64 -31.33
C ILE A 887 2.46 -1.32 -30.56
N ASP A 888 1.22 -1.08 -30.95
CA ASP A 888 0.04 -1.80 -30.48
C ASP A 888 -0.44 -2.71 -31.62
N PHE A 889 -0.76 -3.97 -31.34
CA PHE A 889 -1.21 -4.91 -32.38
C PHE A 889 -2.28 -5.89 -31.88
N GLY A 890 -3.05 -6.42 -32.83
CA GLY A 890 -4.03 -7.48 -32.67
C GLY A 890 -4.11 -8.25 -33.98
N ILE A 891 -3.90 -9.57 -33.93
CA ILE A 891 -3.85 -10.43 -35.11
C ILE A 891 -4.67 -11.70 -34.88
N LEU A 892 -5.04 -12.35 -35.99
CA LEU A 892 -5.77 -13.61 -36.03
C LEU A 892 -7.12 -13.53 -35.30
N ARG A 893 -7.92 -12.49 -35.54
CA ARG A 893 -9.17 -12.19 -34.83
C ARG A 893 -8.94 -11.85 -33.36
N ASN A 894 -7.91 -11.04 -33.09
CA ASN A 894 -7.42 -10.68 -31.76
C ASN A 894 -7.06 -11.89 -30.88
N ARG A 895 -6.81 -13.06 -31.47
CA ARG A 895 -6.33 -14.23 -30.71
C ARG A 895 -4.94 -14.01 -30.16
N LEU A 896 -4.14 -13.17 -30.81
CA LEU A 896 -2.90 -12.64 -30.24
C LEU A 896 -2.96 -11.11 -30.31
N SER A 897 -2.81 -10.45 -29.17
CA SER A 897 -2.82 -9.00 -29.09
C SER A 897 -1.83 -8.51 -28.04
N GLY A 898 -1.38 -7.28 -28.17
CA GLY A 898 -0.38 -6.77 -27.25
C GLY A 898 0.16 -5.40 -27.59
N SER A 899 1.20 -5.03 -26.84
CA SER A 899 2.01 -3.86 -27.12
C SER A 899 3.48 -4.10 -26.79
N VAL A 900 4.34 -3.41 -27.52
CA VAL A 900 5.77 -3.31 -27.24
C VAL A 900 6.12 -1.83 -27.16
N ASP A 901 6.72 -1.41 -26.05
CA ASP A 901 7.17 -0.04 -25.81
C ASP A 901 8.69 -0.01 -25.65
N LEU A 902 9.38 0.82 -26.42
CA LEU A 902 10.78 1.20 -26.22
C LEU A 902 10.83 2.57 -25.56
N TYR A 903 11.69 2.75 -24.56
CA TYR A 903 11.81 4.02 -23.85
C TYR A 903 13.24 4.42 -23.50
N LEU A 904 13.44 5.74 -23.41
CA LEU A 904 14.64 6.39 -22.88
C LEU A 904 14.20 7.51 -21.94
N LYS A 905 14.59 7.44 -20.66
CA LYS A 905 14.36 8.47 -19.65
C LYS A 905 15.70 9.04 -19.21
N ASN A 906 15.89 10.34 -19.40
CA ASN A 906 17.06 11.07 -18.93
C ASN A 906 16.62 12.05 -17.84
N THR A 907 17.14 11.87 -16.63
CA THR A 907 16.85 12.74 -15.50
C THR A 907 18.07 13.59 -15.18
N ASP A 908 17.90 14.90 -15.26
CA ASP A 908 18.88 15.92 -14.94
C ASP A 908 18.54 16.58 -13.60
N ASN A 909 19.53 17.23 -12.98
CA ASN A 909 19.40 17.99 -11.72
C ASN A 909 18.84 17.17 -10.55
N LEU A 910 19.25 15.90 -10.42
CA LEU A 910 18.90 15.02 -9.29
C LEU A 910 19.09 15.74 -7.96
N LEU A 911 18.20 15.57 -6.99
CA LEU A 911 18.28 16.22 -5.69
C LEU A 911 18.98 15.32 -4.67
N GLY A 912 19.83 15.90 -3.84
CA GLY A 912 20.53 15.20 -2.76
C GLY A 912 21.46 16.09 -1.96
N LEU A 913 22.27 15.49 -1.09
CA LEU A 913 23.28 16.21 -0.31
C LEU A 913 24.53 16.47 -1.15
N LEU A 914 24.84 17.75 -1.39
CA LEU A 914 26.10 18.24 -1.93
C LEU A 914 27.07 18.48 -0.77
N PRO A 915 28.31 17.96 -0.82
CA PRO A 915 29.31 18.36 0.16
C PRO A 915 29.71 19.81 -0.05
N VAL A 916 30.01 20.48 1.05
CA VAL A 916 30.58 21.83 1.05
C VAL A 916 31.81 21.84 1.95
N ASN A 917 32.61 22.90 1.85
CA ASN A 917 33.75 23.07 2.74
C ASN A 917 33.27 23.08 4.21
N PRO A 918 33.75 22.17 5.09
CA PRO A 918 33.37 22.13 6.50
C PRO A 918 33.54 23.46 7.25
N LEU A 919 34.41 24.36 6.77
CA LEU A 919 34.56 25.73 7.29
C LEU A 919 33.28 26.57 7.19
N ALA A 920 32.31 26.17 6.36
CA ALA A 920 30.98 26.77 6.31
C ALA A 920 30.09 26.39 7.52
N GLY A 921 30.59 25.59 8.46
CA GLY A 921 29.84 25.13 9.64
C GLY A 921 29.00 23.87 9.41
N THR A 922 29.06 23.28 8.20
CA THR A 922 28.44 22.01 7.84
C THR A 922 29.33 21.26 6.86
N SER A 923 29.22 19.93 6.80
CA SER A 923 29.90 19.11 5.78
C SER A 923 29.10 18.94 4.49
N SER A 924 27.80 19.28 4.48
CA SER A 924 26.94 19.19 3.29
C SER A 924 25.73 20.12 3.33
N ILE A 925 25.19 20.45 2.15
CA ILE A 925 23.94 21.16 1.93
C ILE A 925 23.06 20.38 0.96
N TYR A 926 21.74 20.55 1.00
CA TYR A 926 20.86 19.92 0.02
C TYR A 926 20.88 20.72 -1.30
N GLY A 927 21.08 20.05 -2.45
CA GLY A 927 21.29 20.67 -3.74
C GLY A 927 21.03 19.75 -4.94
N ASN A 928 21.28 20.23 -6.15
CA ASN A 928 21.20 19.43 -7.38
C ASN A 928 22.55 18.69 -7.59
N VAL A 929 22.55 17.37 -7.38
CA VAL A 929 23.72 16.48 -7.24
C VAL A 929 24.05 15.64 -8.47
N GLY A 930 23.32 15.68 -9.59
CA GLY A 930 23.72 14.87 -10.75
C GLY A 930 22.65 14.57 -11.78
N SER A 931 22.91 13.56 -12.61
CA SER A 931 22.01 13.09 -13.66
C SER A 931 22.08 11.57 -13.86
N LEU A 932 20.99 10.96 -14.32
CA LEU A 932 20.91 9.52 -14.60
C LEU A 932 20.09 9.23 -15.85
N THR A 933 20.24 8.02 -16.38
CA THR A 933 19.48 7.53 -17.53
C THR A 933 18.90 6.15 -17.25
N ASN A 934 17.67 5.92 -17.69
CA ASN A 934 17.02 4.61 -17.78
C ASN A 934 16.65 4.35 -19.23
N LYS A 935 17.05 3.19 -19.77
CA LYS A 935 16.66 2.75 -21.11
C LYS A 935 16.21 1.30 -21.09
N GLY A 936 15.19 0.98 -21.86
CA GLY A 936 14.57 -0.32 -21.76
C GLY A 936 13.41 -0.52 -22.70
N PHE A 937 12.74 -1.66 -22.50
CA PHE A 937 11.51 -1.99 -23.20
C PHE A 937 10.50 -2.68 -22.29
N ASP A 938 9.23 -2.51 -22.61
CA ASP A 938 8.11 -3.20 -21.97
C ASP A 938 7.34 -3.99 -23.04
N ILE A 939 6.97 -5.23 -22.73
CA ILE A 939 6.14 -6.10 -23.56
C ILE A 939 4.90 -6.49 -22.76
N ALA A 940 3.73 -6.28 -23.34
CA ALA A 940 2.46 -6.83 -22.90
C ALA A 940 1.91 -7.70 -24.02
N LEU A 941 1.73 -9.00 -23.78
CA LEU A 941 1.20 -9.93 -24.76
C LEU A 941 0.06 -10.72 -24.16
N SER A 942 -1.05 -10.80 -24.86
CA SER A 942 -2.20 -11.61 -24.49
C SER A 942 -2.59 -12.52 -25.65
N SER A 943 -2.80 -13.79 -25.33
CA SER A 943 -3.18 -14.84 -26.27
C SER A 943 -4.48 -15.53 -25.82
N LEU A 944 -5.40 -15.76 -26.74
CA LEU A 944 -6.55 -16.64 -26.59
C LEU A 944 -6.23 -17.99 -27.26
N ASN A 945 -5.60 -18.86 -26.49
CA ASN A 945 -5.05 -20.13 -26.97
C ASN A 945 -6.14 -21.11 -27.41
N ILE A 946 -7.23 -21.20 -26.65
CA ILE A 946 -8.39 -22.04 -26.95
C ILE A 946 -9.68 -21.30 -26.60
N ASP A 947 -10.65 -21.34 -27.50
CA ASP A 947 -12.04 -20.97 -27.25
C ASP A 947 -12.96 -22.01 -27.90
N ALA A 948 -13.40 -22.98 -27.11
CA ALA A 948 -14.24 -24.10 -27.52
C ALA A 948 -15.67 -23.99 -26.94
N GLY A 949 -16.11 -22.77 -26.61
CA GLY A 949 -17.42 -22.47 -26.03
C GLY A 949 -17.57 -22.85 -24.55
N LYS A 950 -17.42 -24.13 -24.20
CA LYS A 950 -17.49 -24.60 -22.80
C LYS A 950 -16.16 -24.49 -22.06
N PHE A 951 -15.06 -24.52 -22.81
CA PHE A 951 -13.70 -24.39 -22.31
C PHE A 951 -13.00 -23.24 -23.01
N SER A 952 -12.34 -22.37 -22.26
CA SER A 952 -11.44 -21.36 -22.81
C SER A 952 -10.14 -21.32 -22.04
N TRP A 953 -9.05 -21.00 -22.75
CA TRP A 953 -7.73 -20.82 -22.18
C TRP A 953 -7.09 -19.57 -22.78
N SER A 954 -6.72 -18.63 -21.91
CA SER A 954 -5.93 -17.46 -22.26
C SER A 954 -4.62 -17.40 -21.48
N THR A 955 -3.63 -16.74 -22.08
CA THR A 955 -2.32 -16.48 -21.47
C THR A 955 -2.00 -15.00 -21.62
N THR A 956 -1.49 -14.38 -20.55
CA THR A 956 -0.96 -13.02 -20.57
C THR A 956 0.49 -13.05 -20.09
N LEU A 957 1.40 -12.50 -20.89
CA LEU A 957 2.80 -12.27 -20.58
C LEU A 957 3.03 -10.76 -20.42
N ASN A 958 3.49 -10.36 -19.24
CA ASN A 958 4.03 -9.03 -18.98
C ASN A 958 5.53 -9.16 -18.74
N MET A 959 6.33 -8.38 -19.45
CA MET A 959 7.79 -8.44 -19.37
C MET A 959 8.38 -7.05 -19.52
N SER A 960 9.45 -6.77 -18.78
CA SER A 960 10.20 -5.53 -18.90
C SER A 960 11.69 -5.77 -18.74
N TYR A 961 12.47 -4.97 -19.46
CA TYR A 961 13.90 -4.83 -19.34
C TYR A 961 14.23 -3.37 -19.06
N ASN A 962 15.00 -3.08 -18.01
CA ASN A 962 15.45 -1.74 -17.72
C ASN A 962 16.94 -1.70 -17.33
N LYS A 963 17.71 -0.86 -18.02
CA LYS A 963 19.11 -0.57 -17.69
C LYS A 963 19.24 0.87 -17.20
N ASN A 964 19.68 1.00 -15.94
CA ASN A 964 19.98 2.28 -15.30
C ASN A 964 21.47 2.63 -15.43
N LYS A 965 21.80 3.92 -15.51
CA LYS A 965 23.18 4.44 -15.42
C LYS A 965 23.21 5.84 -14.81
N LEU A 966 24.08 6.06 -13.82
CA LEU A 966 24.45 7.40 -13.35
C LEU A 966 25.40 8.05 -14.35
N THR A 967 25.02 9.20 -14.89
CA THR A 967 25.77 9.91 -15.96
C THR A 967 26.54 11.10 -15.43
N ASN A 968 26.08 11.70 -14.33
CA ASN A 968 26.79 12.72 -13.59
C ASN A 968 26.47 12.55 -12.10
N LEU A 969 27.44 12.81 -11.26
CA LEU A 969 27.27 12.91 -9.83
C LEU A 969 28.21 14.02 -9.34
N GLY A 970 27.62 15.10 -8.83
CA GLY A 970 28.33 16.17 -8.14
C GLY A 970 29.21 15.58 -7.06
N LEU A 971 30.43 16.12 -6.95
CA LEU A 971 31.55 15.62 -6.14
C LEU A 971 31.03 14.90 -4.89
N ILE A 972 31.17 13.57 -4.83
CA ILE A 972 31.05 12.86 -3.56
C ILE A 972 32.15 13.43 -2.65
N ALA A 973 31.82 13.70 -1.39
CA ALA A 973 32.65 14.39 -0.37
C ALA A 973 34.08 13.87 -0.20
N THR A 974 34.40 12.75 -0.82
CA THR A 974 35.76 12.21 -0.94
C THR A 974 35.85 11.55 -2.31
N PRO A 975 36.79 11.96 -3.19
CA PRO A 975 37.11 11.18 -4.37
C PRO A 975 37.31 9.73 -3.95
N ILE A 976 36.57 8.82 -4.58
CA ILE A 976 36.74 7.39 -4.32
C ILE A 976 38.15 7.05 -4.79
N SER A 977 39.06 6.90 -3.83
CA SER A 977 40.50 6.70 -4.04
C SER A 977 40.95 5.34 -3.52
N ARG A 978 40.07 4.64 -2.81
CA ARG A 978 40.29 3.29 -2.30
C ARG A 978 39.10 2.37 -2.61
N GLY A 979 39.37 1.07 -2.68
CA GLY A 979 38.38 0.04 -2.94
C GLY A 979 37.33 -0.12 -1.84
N ASP A 980 37.70 0.07 -0.57
CA ASP A 980 36.77 0.00 0.57
C ASP A 980 35.70 1.11 0.52
N GLN A 981 36.04 2.27 -0.05
CA GLN A 981 35.08 3.35 -0.28
C GLN A 981 34.07 2.99 -1.37
N LEU A 982 34.53 2.27 -2.41
CA LEU A 982 33.67 1.81 -3.51
C LEU A 982 32.67 0.74 -3.04
N LEU A 983 33.09 -0.18 -2.16
CA LEU A 983 32.24 -1.22 -1.58
C LEU A 983 31.02 -0.69 -0.82
N ASN A 984 31.16 0.49 -0.20
CA ASN A 984 30.14 1.07 0.65
C ASN A 984 29.27 2.09 -0.08
N ASN A 985 29.47 2.27 -1.39
CA ASN A 985 28.75 3.26 -2.17
C ASN A 985 27.84 2.61 -3.21
N SER A 986 26.53 2.75 -3.01
CA SER A 986 25.51 2.28 -3.94
C SER A 986 25.33 3.18 -5.18
N TYR A 987 25.96 4.37 -5.22
CA TYR A 987 25.85 5.33 -6.32
C TYR A 987 27.24 5.72 -6.82
N VAL A 988 27.67 5.11 -7.91
CA VAL A 988 28.98 5.34 -8.51
C VAL A 988 28.80 5.87 -9.94
N LEU A 989 29.49 6.96 -10.27
CA LEU A 989 29.47 7.57 -11.60
C LEU A 989 29.80 6.51 -12.67
N ASN A 990 29.07 6.53 -13.79
CA ASN A 990 29.15 5.59 -14.90
C ASN A 990 28.66 4.16 -14.64
N TYR A 991 28.21 3.84 -13.42
CA TYR A 991 27.57 2.57 -13.10
C TYR A 991 26.06 2.75 -12.92
N PRO A 992 25.27 1.66 -12.97
CA PRO A 992 23.90 1.72 -12.51
C PRO A 992 23.82 2.17 -11.05
N ALA A 993 22.73 2.83 -10.67
CA ALA A 993 22.38 2.92 -9.26
C ALA A 993 22.29 1.51 -8.65
N PHE A 994 22.60 1.39 -7.37
CA PHE A 994 22.60 0.12 -6.65
C PHE A 994 23.64 -0.89 -7.16
N ALA A 995 24.77 -0.39 -7.65
CA ALA A 995 25.90 -1.18 -8.08
C ALA A 995 26.51 -1.97 -6.91
N VAL A 996 26.83 -3.24 -7.15
CA VAL A 996 27.53 -4.11 -6.21
C VAL A 996 28.97 -4.29 -6.67
N PHE A 997 29.88 -3.69 -5.90
CA PHE A 997 31.31 -3.92 -6.03
C PHE A 997 31.78 -4.94 -4.99
N THR A 998 32.80 -5.71 -5.35
CA THR A 998 33.43 -6.71 -4.49
C THR A 998 34.94 -6.69 -4.66
N TYR A 999 35.66 -7.20 -3.67
CA TYR A 999 37.06 -7.55 -3.88
C TYR A 999 37.19 -8.73 -4.85
N ARG A 1000 38.27 -8.74 -5.65
CA ARG A 1000 38.66 -9.91 -6.44
C ARG A 1000 39.37 -10.90 -5.51
N TYR A 1001 38.61 -11.84 -4.95
CA TYR A 1001 39.13 -12.74 -3.94
C TYR A 1001 40.14 -13.72 -4.55
N ALA A 1002 41.26 -13.94 -3.86
CA ALA A 1002 42.38 -14.75 -4.37
C ALA A 1002 42.64 -16.03 -3.55
N GLY A 1003 41.75 -16.38 -2.63
CA GLY A 1003 41.93 -17.48 -1.69
C GLY A 1003 42.54 -17.03 -0.36
N LEU A 1004 42.93 -18.02 0.45
CA LEU A 1004 43.66 -17.83 1.69
C LEU A 1004 45.16 -18.04 1.46
N ASP A 1005 45.99 -17.37 2.25
CA ASP A 1005 47.40 -17.72 2.34
C ASP A 1005 47.63 -18.94 3.24
N ALA A 1006 48.89 -19.40 3.34
CA ALA A 1006 49.29 -20.51 4.20
C ALA A 1006 49.08 -20.28 5.70
N SER A 1007 48.69 -19.07 6.12
CA SER A 1007 48.30 -18.73 7.49
C SER A 1007 46.78 -18.58 7.63
N GLY A 1008 45.98 -18.90 6.61
CA GLY A 1008 44.53 -18.77 6.64
C GLY A 1008 44.02 -17.32 6.58
N ASP A 1009 44.85 -16.38 6.12
CA ASP A 1009 44.48 -14.98 5.95
C ASP A 1009 43.94 -14.70 4.54
N PRO A 1010 42.80 -13.99 4.40
CA PRO A 1010 42.23 -13.62 3.10
C PRO A 1010 43.15 -12.80 2.21
N GLN A 1011 43.24 -13.17 0.94
CA GLN A 1011 44.01 -12.46 -0.07
C GLN A 1011 43.10 -11.92 -1.18
N ILE A 1012 43.55 -10.83 -1.82
CA ILE A 1012 42.92 -10.27 -3.02
C ILE A 1012 43.93 -10.20 -4.16
N ARG A 1013 43.43 -10.22 -5.39
CA ARG A 1013 44.22 -9.99 -6.60
C ARG A 1013 43.97 -8.59 -7.13
N LEU A 1014 45.01 -7.77 -7.17
CA LEU A 1014 44.96 -6.42 -7.72
C LEU A 1014 44.87 -6.44 -9.26
N ALA A 1015 44.61 -5.29 -9.87
CA ALA A 1015 44.47 -5.13 -11.32
C ALA A 1015 45.78 -5.44 -12.07
N ASP A 1016 46.93 -5.21 -11.45
CA ASP A 1016 48.27 -5.56 -11.98
C ASP A 1016 48.60 -7.06 -11.89
N GLY A 1017 47.69 -7.87 -11.33
CA GLY A 1017 47.85 -9.31 -11.14
C GLY A 1017 48.51 -9.70 -9.81
N LYS A 1018 49.03 -8.76 -9.02
CA LYS A 1018 49.65 -9.02 -7.73
C LYS A 1018 48.62 -9.53 -6.72
N VAL A 1019 48.94 -10.63 -6.04
CA VAL A 1019 48.16 -11.14 -4.91
C VAL A 1019 48.71 -10.54 -3.61
N THR A 1020 47.83 -10.03 -2.76
CA THR A 1020 48.22 -9.38 -1.50
C THR A 1020 47.16 -9.56 -0.41
N LYS A 1021 47.60 -9.48 0.84
CA LYS A 1021 46.74 -9.39 2.04
C LYS A 1021 46.91 -8.09 2.82
N ALA A 1022 47.71 -7.17 2.29
CA ALA A 1022 47.98 -5.89 2.95
C ALA A 1022 46.69 -5.07 3.10
N ASN A 1023 46.50 -4.44 4.25
CA ASN A 1023 45.27 -3.72 4.58
C ASN A 1023 45.08 -2.47 3.72
N ASN A 1024 43.84 -2.22 3.28
CA ASN A 1024 43.41 -0.99 2.58
C ASN A 1024 44.24 -0.63 1.33
N VAL A 1025 44.90 -1.60 0.69
CA VAL A 1025 45.74 -1.34 -0.50
C VAL A 1025 44.95 -1.32 -1.81
N ALA A 1026 43.77 -1.96 -1.82
CA ALA A 1026 42.91 -2.01 -2.99
C ALA A 1026 42.48 -0.60 -3.40
N LYS A 1027 42.65 -0.28 -4.68
CA LYS A 1027 42.16 0.92 -5.33
C LYS A 1027 40.87 0.63 -6.09
N PRO A 1028 40.12 1.65 -6.55
CA PRO A 1028 38.88 1.45 -7.29
C PRO A 1028 39.03 0.53 -8.52
N GLU A 1029 40.15 0.61 -9.24
CA GLU A 1029 40.48 -0.23 -10.40
C GLU A 1029 40.70 -1.71 -10.06
N ASP A 1030 41.01 -2.04 -8.81
CA ASP A 1030 41.19 -3.43 -8.34
C ASP A 1030 39.85 -4.13 -8.04
N MET A 1031 38.76 -3.36 -7.97
CA MET A 1031 37.45 -3.84 -7.56
C MET A 1031 36.69 -4.49 -8.71
N VAL A 1032 35.88 -5.50 -8.39
CA VAL A 1032 35.05 -6.20 -9.37
C VAL A 1032 33.62 -5.69 -9.27
N PHE A 1033 33.08 -5.19 -10.38
CA PHE A 1033 31.66 -4.92 -10.51
C PHE A 1033 30.92 -6.23 -10.80
N LYS A 1034 30.11 -6.71 -9.85
CA LYS A 1034 29.39 -7.99 -9.96
C LYS A 1034 27.98 -7.85 -10.54
N GLY A 1035 27.41 -6.65 -10.55
CA GLY A 1035 26.07 -6.39 -11.05
C GLY A 1035 25.32 -5.40 -10.18
N VAL A 1036 23.99 -5.49 -10.20
CA VAL A 1036 23.08 -4.63 -9.42
C VAL A 1036 22.18 -5.50 -8.57
N TYR A 1037 21.73 -5.00 -7.42
CA TYR A 1037 20.76 -5.75 -6.63
C TYR A 1037 19.31 -5.61 -7.13
N GLN A 1038 19.02 -4.55 -7.90
CA GLN A 1038 17.70 -4.34 -8.49
C GLN A 1038 17.53 -5.22 -9.74
N PRO A 1039 16.40 -5.93 -9.91
CA PRO A 1039 16.12 -6.72 -11.11
C PRO A 1039 16.25 -5.90 -12.40
N VAL A 1040 16.97 -6.44 -13.37
CA VAL A 1040 17.13 -5.85 -14.71
C VAL A 1040 15.99 -6.31 -15.62
N TRP A 1041 15.58 -7.57 -15.47
CA TRP A 1041 14.40 -8.15 -16.07
C TRP A 1041 13.35 -8.41 -15.00
N SER A 1042 12.10 -8.09 -15.29
CA SER A 1042 10.98 -8.32 -14.38
C SER A 1042 9.70 -8.58 -15.17
N GLY A 1043 8.82 -9.43 -14.64
CA GLY A 1043 7.55 -9.68 -15.29
C GLY A 1043 6.72 -10.78 -14.65
N GLY A 1044 5.66 -11.16 -15.35
CA GLY A 1044 4.79 -12.25 -14.97
C GLY A 1044 4.14 -12.93 -16.16
N LEU A 1045 3.80 -14.20 -15.96
CA LEU A 1045 3.05 -15.04 -16.88
C LEU A 1045 1.80 -15.53 -16.16
N SER A 1046 0.65 -15.12 -16.67
CA SER A 1046 -0.67 -15.49 -16.16
C SER A 1046 -1.36 -16.42 -17.15
N ASN A 1047 -1.86 -17.56 -16.67
CA ASN A 1047 -2.73 -18.44 -17.43
C ASN A 1047 -4.10 -18.48 -16.79
N MET A 1048 -5.16 -18.40 -17.60
CA MET A 1048 -6.53 -18.46 -17.15
C MET A 1048 -7.30 -19.50 -17.94
N PHE A 1049 -7.89 -20.45 -17.24
CA PHE A 1049 -8.70 -21.53 -17.77
C PHE A 1049 -10.13 -21.39 -17.28
N HIS A 1050 -11.11 -21.51 -18.18
CA HIS A 1050 -12.52 -21.54 -17.83
C HIS A 1050 -13.14 -22.84 -18.28
N TYR A 1051 -13.97 -23.46 -17.43
CA TYR A 1051 -14.74 -24.64 -17.77
C TYR A 1051 -16.07 -24.70 -17.01
N LYS A 1052 -17.21 -24.55 -17.70
CA LYS A 1052 -18.57 -24.72 -17.13
C LYS A 1052 -18.78 -24.11 -15.73
N GLY A 1053 -18.34 -22.88 -15.51
CA GLY A 1053 -18.46 -22.16 -14.24
C GLY A 1053 -17.26 -22.26 -13.30
N PHE A 1054 -16.29 -23.12 -13.60
CA PHE A 1054 -14.95 -23.08 -12.99
C PHE A 1054 -14.05 -22.10 -13.72
N SER A 1055 -13.29 -21.32 -12.96
CA SER A 1055 -12.20 -20.47 -13.43
C SER A 1055 -10.94 -20.82 -12.64
N LEU A 1056 -9.89 -21.26 -13.32
CA LEU A 1056 -8.58 -21.52 -12.73
C LEU A 1056 -7.58 -20.49 -13.26
N SER A 1057 -6.96 -19.72 -12.39
CA SER A 1057 -5.85 -18.83 -12.73
C SER A 1057 -4.55 -19.33 -12.12
N VAL A 1058 -3.47 -19.29 -12.90
CA VAL A 1058 -2.10 -19.62 -12.47
C VAL A 1058 -1.20 -18.44 -12.80
N ASN A 1059 -0.67 -17.81 -11.77
CA ASN A 1059 0.12 -16.59 -11.89
C ASN A 1059 1.57 -16.84 -11.45
N THR A 1060 2.49 -16.70 -12.40
CA THR A 1060 3.92 -16.83 -12.20
C THR A 1060 4.58 -15.47 -12.34
N ILE A 1061 5.54 -15.17 -11.48
CA ILE A 1061 6.39 -13.97 -11.58
C ILE A 1061 7.84 -14.36 -11.81
N PHE A 1062 8.62 -13.45 -12.38
CA PHE A 1062 10.06 -13.62 -12.50
C PHE A 1062 10.79 -12.29 -12.32
N ASN A 1063 11.96 -12.36 -11.69
CA ASN A 1063 12.93 -11.28 -11.59
C ASN A 1063 14.31 -11.85 -11.92
N MET A 1064 15.06 -11.21 -12.83
CA MET A 1064 16.34 -11.75 -13.31
C MET A 1064 17.39 -10.67 -13.56
N GLY A 1065 18.65 -11.10 -13.58
CA GLY A 1065 19.81 -10.26 -13.91
C GLY A 1065 20.33 -9.41 -12.75
N ASN A 1066 19.80 -9.63 -11.55
CA ASN A 1066 20.28 -9.03 -10.30
C ASN A 1066 21.13 -10.01 -9.48
N VAL A 1067 21.93 -9.45 -8.58
CA VAL A 1067 22.81 -10.21 -7.69
C VAL A 1067 22.53 -9.87 -6.22
N MET A 1068 22.95 -10.74 -5.32
CA MET A 1068 22.87 -10.52 -3.87
C MET A 1068 24.09 -11.11 -3.16
N TYR A 1069 24.42 -10.58 -1.99
CA TYR A 1069 25.29 -11.29 -1.06
C TYR A 1069 24.56 -12.52 -0.50
N ARG A 1070 25.27 -13.64 -0.35
CA ARG A 1070 24.74 -14.80 0.38
C ARG A 1070 24.82 -14.58 1.90
N ASP A 1071 24.01 -15.33 2.65
CA ASP A 1071 24.22 -15.48 4.09
C ASP A 1071 25.48 -16.33 4.35
N MET A 1072 26.33 -15.89 5.28
CA MET A 1072 27.62 -16.52 5.62
C MET A 1072 28.07 -16.15 7.03
N ASN A 1073 29.14 -16.78 7.54
CA ASN A 1073 29.75 -16.33 8.78
C ASN A 1073 30.48 -15.00 8.58
N THR A 1074 30.26 -14.03 9.47
CA THR A 1074 30.96 -12.74 9.47
C THR A 1074 31.87 -12.53 10.68
N GLN A 1075 31.78 -13.41 11.69
CA GLN A 1075 32.53 -13.30 12.93
C GLN A 1075 33.77 -14.21 12.89
N TYR A 1076 34.93 -13.61 12.57
CA TYR A 1076 36.24 -14.29 12.52
C TYR A 1076 37.21 -13.82 13.60
N SER A 1077 36.75 -13.00 14.54
CA SER A 1077 37.51 -12.50 15.68
C SER A 1077 36.61 -12.08 16.84
N GLY A 1078 37.18 -11.84 18.01
CA GLY A 1078 36.46 -11.38 19.20
C GLY A 1078 35.91 -12.54 20.04
N SER A 1079 34.99 -12.22 20.95
CA SER A 1079 34.25 -13.21 21.75
C SER A 1079 32.85 -13.45 21.17
N PHE A 1080 32.32 -14.63 21.38
CA PHE A 1080 30.95 -15.01 21.01
C PHE A 1080 29.99 -14.68 22.16
N ASN A 1081 29.81 -13.40 22.41
CA ASN A 1081 28.88 -12.90 23.42
C ASN A 1081 27.49 -12.66 22.80
N VAL A 1082 26.45 -12.80 23.61
CA VAL A 1082 25.08 -12.45 23.22
C VAL A 1082 24.85 -10.94 23.40
N GLY A 1083 24.10 -10.32 22.49
CA GLY A 1083 23.76 -8.90 22.57
C GLY A 1083 22.65 -8.61 23.58
N TYR A 1084 22.63 -7.43 24.20
CA TYR A 1084 21.58 -7.01 25.14
C TYR A 1084 20.16 -7.27 24.61
N MET A 1085 19.42 -8.16 25.28
CA MET A 1085 18.06 -8.57 24.90
C MET A 1085 17.91 -8.90 23.38
N ASN A 1086 18.98 -9.36 22.73
CA ASN A 1086 19.01 -9.61 21.29
C ASN A 1086 18.95 -11.12 20.99
N PHE A 1087 17.78 -11.55 20.52
CA PHE A 1087 17.47 -12.94 20.17
C PHE A 1087 17.64 -13.26 18.68
N ARG A 1088 18.40 -12.43 17.94
CA ARG A 1088 18.75 -12.66 16.52
C ARG A 1088 20.26 -12.72 16.30
N SER A 1089 21.02 -12.93 17.37
CA SER A 1089 22.48 -13.04 17.37
C SER A 1089 22.95 -13.91 18.53
N GLY A 1090 24.13 -14.51 18.41
CA GLY A 1090 24.75 -15.33 19.46
C GLY A 1090 25.13 -16.74 19.00
N ASN A 1091 24.47 -17.25 17.96
CA ASN A 1091 24.88 -18.47 17.25
C ASN A 1091 25.80 -18.12 16.07
N ILE A 1092 26.50 -19.14 15.57
CA ILE A 1092 27.47 -19.03 14.48
C ILE A 1092 26.93 -19.78 13.27
N ASN A 1093 27.15 -19.23 12.08
CA ASN A 1093 26.82 -19.91 10.84
C ASN A 1093 27.64 -21.21 10.70
N THR A 1094 27.03 -22.29 10.20
CA THR A 1094 27.68 -23.61 10.08
C THR A 1094 28.95 -23.60 9.25
N GLU A 1095 29.09 -22.66 8.31
CA GLU A 1095 30.31 -22.46 7.51
C GLU A 1095 31.58 -22.28 8.36
N PHE A 1096 31.47 -21.74 9.58
CA PHE A 1096 32.63 -21.57 10.45
C PHE A 1096 33.29 -22.90 10.87
N LEU A 1097 32.57 -24.02 10.76
CA LEU A 1097 33.12 -25.36 10.98
C LEU A 1097 34.19 -25.71 9.93
N ASP A 1098 34.05 -25.19 8.71
CA ASP A 1098 34.96 -25.40 7.58
C ASP A 1098 36.11 -24.39 7.55
N ARG A 1099 36.32 -23.62 8.62
CA ARG A 1099 37.41 -22.62 8.71
C ARG A 1099 38.79 -23.26 8.60
N TRP A 1100 39.74 -22.50 8.06
CA TRP A 1100 41.15 -22.84 8.11
C TRP A 1100 41.62 -23.03 9.56
N LYS A 1101 42.33 -24.14 9.83
CA LYS A 1101 42.90 -24.47 11.15
C LYS A 1101 44.41 -24.66 11.10
N GLN A 1102 44.95 -25.21 10.01
CA GLN A 1102 46.36 -25.51 9.85
C GLN A 1102 46.85 -25.32 8.40
N PRO A 1103 48.17 -25.14 8.16
CA PRO A 1103 48.71 -25.03 6.81
C PRO A 1103 48.34 -26.23 5.93
N GLY A 1104 47.99 -25.97 4.67
CA GLY A 1104 47.44 -26.92 3.71
C GLY A 1104 45.90 -26.90 3.64
N ASP A 1105 45.21 -26.36 4.65
CA ASP A 1105 43.75 -26.20 4.60
C ASP A 1105 43.31 -25.16 3.56
N GLU A 1106 44.17 -24.20 3.20
CA GLU A 1106 43.91 -23.18 2.18
C GLU A 1106 43.62 -23.77 0.78
N LEU A 1107 44.01 -25.02 0.54
CA LEU A 1107 43.70 -25.75 -0.69
C LEU A 1107 42.30 -26.40 -0.67
N LYS A 1108 41.65 -26.46 0.50
CA LYS A 1108 40.37 -27.14 0.73
C LYS A 1108 39.25 -26.20 1.13
N THR A 1109 39.57 -25.07 1.78
CA THR A 1109 38.58 -24.10 2.26
C THR A 1109 38.98 -22.67 1.92
N ASN A 1110 37.95 -21.83 1.77
CA ASN A 1110 38.09 -20.39 1.66
C ASN A 1110 37.69 -19.67 2.95
N VAL A 1111 37.24 -20.40 3.98
CA VAL A 1111 36.73 -19.83 5.21
C VAL A 1111 37.91 -19.39 6.10
N PRO A 1112 38.05 -18.09 6.40
CA PRO A 1112 39.23 -17.57 7.11
C PRO A 1112 39.42 -18.19 8.49
N ARG A 1113 40.68 -18.26 8.95
CA ARG A 1113 40.98 -18.69 10.32
C ARG A 1113 40.34 -17.78 11.36
N PHE A 1114 40.16 -18.26 12.59
CA PHE A 1114 39.69 -17.43 13.70
C PHE A 1114 40.86 -16.77 14.45
N VAL A 1115 40.72 -15.49 14.81
CA VAL A 1115 41.71 -14.73 15.60
C VAL A 1115 41.02 -14.04 16.75
N ALA A 1116 41.19 -14.55 17.97
CA ALA A 1116 40.45 -14.09 19.15
C ALA A 1116 40.54 -12.59 19.41
N ASN A 1117 41.73 -11.97 19.27
CA ASN A 1117 41.91 -10.53 19.48
C ASN A 1117 41.55 -9.73 18.21
N PRO A 1118 40.48 -8.91 18.20
CA PRO A 1118 40.08 -8.12 17.04
C PRO A 1118 41.13 -7.10 16.59
N SER A 1119 41.90 -6.52 17.52
CA SER A 1119 42.97 -5.58 17.20
C SER A 1119 44.12 -6.29 16.49
N THR A 1120 44.51 -7.48 16.95
CA THR A 1120 45.51 -8.30 16.27
C THR A 1120 45.00 -8.77 14.91
N SER A 1121 43.74 -9.22 14.82
CA SER A 1121 43.12 -9.62 13.56
C SER A 1121 43.14 -8.48 12.54
N SER A 1122 42.65 -7.29 12.92
CA SER A 1122 42.60 -6.13 12.02
C SER A 1122 43.99 -5.60 11.65
N ALA A 1123 45.00 -5.74 12.50
CA ALA A 1123 46.37 -5.35 12.17
C ALA A 1123 47.04 -6.31 11.16
N GLN A 1124 46.75 -7.61 11.22
CA GLN A 1124 47.40 -8.64 10.40
C GLN A 1124 46.71 -8.90 9.06
N ARG A 1125 45.39 -8.70 8.99
CA ARG A 1125 44.57 -9.12 7.86
C ARG A 1125 43.30 -8.30 7.71
N THR A 1126 42.71 -8.34 6.52
CA THR A 1126 41.40 -7.76 6.23
C THR A 1126 40.38 -8.87 5.94
N THR A 1127 39.55 -9.24 6.92
CA THR A 1127 38.52 -10.30 6.74
C THR A 1127 37.44 -9.91 5.75
N SER A 1128 37.25 -8.62 5.48
CA SER A 1128 36.33 -8.15 4.43
C SER A 1128 36.78 -8.51 3.02
N TYR A 1129 38.05 -8.87 2.80
CA TYR A 1129 38.51 -9.45 1.53
C TYR A 1129 37.79 -10.76 1.21
N TYR A 1130 37.48 -11.55 2.23
CA TYR A 1130 36.60 -12.70 2.09
C TYR A 1130 35.12 -12.27 2.09
N THR A 1131 34.62 -11.64 3.16
CA THR A 1131 33.16 -11.43 3.32
C THR A 1131 32.55 -10.50 2.26
N ARG A 1132 33.34 -9.61 1.67
CA ARG A 1132 32.96 -8.76 0.52
C ARG A 1132 33.72 -9.13 -0.77
N GLY A 1133 34.20 -10.36 -0.86
CA GLY A 1133 34.79 -10.94 -2.07
C GLY A 1133 33.72 -11.35 -3.10
N ASP A 1134 34.11 -11.41 -4.36
CA ASP A 1134 33.29 -11.85 -5.49
C ASP A 1134 32.74 -13.28 -5.35
N ILE A 1135 33.44 -14.15 -4.61
CA ILE A 1135 33.01 -15.51 -4.22
C ILE A 1135 31.69 -15.52 -3.43
N ASN A 1136 31.36 -14.40 -2.78
CA ASN A 1136 30.25 -14.28 -1.85
C ASN A 1136 29.03 -13.54 -2.42
N VAL A 1137 29.09 -13.18 -3.71
CA VAL A 1137 27.98 -12.60 -4.46
C VAL A 1137 27.42 -13.63 -5.43
N VAL A 1138 26.13 -13.90 -5.30
CA VAL A 1138 25.40 -14.94 -6.03
C VAL A 1138 24.30 -14.33 -6.90
N ASP A 1139 23.85 -15.10 -7.89
CA ASP A 1139 22.72 -14.73 -8.74
C ASP A 1139 21.42 -14.73 -7.92
N ALA A 1140 20.71 -13.60 -7.95
CA ALA A 1140 19.45 -13.38 -7.26
C ALA A 1140 18.23 -13.56 -8.18
N SER A 1141 18.43 -14.12 -9.38
CA SER A 1141 17.37 -14.42 -10.33
C SER A 1141 16.46 -15.54 -9.81
N TYR A 1142 15.16 -15.36 -9.98
CA TYR A 1142 14.16 -16.35 -9.58
C TYR A 1142 12.89 -16.30 -10.43
N ILE A 1143 12.18 -17.43 -10.41
CA ILE A 1143 10.81 -17.60 -10.92
C ILE A 1143 9.97 -18.13 -9.75
N LYS A 1144 8.77 -17.58 -9.54
CA LYS A 1144 7.90 -17.99 -8.43
C LYS A 1144 6.45 -18.12 -8.90
N ILE A 1145 5.80 -19.24 -8.58
CA ILE A 1145 4.33 -19.33 -8.67
C ILE A 1145 3.77 -18.52 -7.51
N ARG A 1146 3.34 -17.29 -7.83
CA ARG A 1146 2.84 -16.33 -6.85
C ARG A 1146 1.50 -16.77 -6.32
N ASP A 1147 0.61 -17.23 -7.20
CA ASP A 1147 -0.70 -17.73 -6.80
C ASP A 1147 -1.33 -18.66 -7.85
N ILE A 1148 -2.15 -19.59 -7.35
CA ILE A 1148 -3.08 -20.41 -8.12
C ILE A 1148 -4.46 -20.21 -7.49
N SER A 1149 -5.44 -19.72 -8.25
CA SER A 1149 -6.80 -19.47 -7.75
C SER A 1149 -7.83 -20.25 -8.54
N LEU A 1150 -8.65 -21.02 -7.85
CA LEU A 1150 -9.82 -21.72 -8.39
C LEU A 1150 -11.08 -21.03 -7.89
N VAL A 1151 -11.92 -20.57 -8.81
CA VAL A 1151 -13.23 -19.99 -8.54
C VAL A 1151 -14.29 -20.89 -9.14
N TYR A 1152 -15.36 -21.17 -8.41
CA TYR A 1152 -16.53 -21.88 -8.92
C TYR A 1152 -17.77 -21.01 -8.75
N GLN A 1153 -18.37 -20.63 -9.87
CA GLN A 1153 -19.64 -19.92 -9.94
C GLN A 1153 -20.78 -20.94 -10.01
N LEU A 1154 -21.75 -20.83 -9.11
CA LEU A 1154 -22.92 -21.71 -9.13
C LEU A 1154 -23.75 -21.53 -10.40
N PRO A 1155 -24.31 -22.63 -10.97
CA PRO A 1155 -25.18 -22.56 -12.13
C PRO A 1155 -26.42 -21.70 -11.88
N ALA A 1156 -26.89 -21.00 -12.92
CA ALA A 1156 -28.03 -20.10 -12.87
C ALA A 1156 -29.31 -20.77 -12.32
N GLN A 1157 -29.51 -22.07 -12.60
CA GLN A 1157 -30.64 -22.83 -12.07
C GLN A 1157 -30.61 -22.88 -10.54
N VAL A 1158 -29.45 -23.18 -9.94
CA VAL A 1158 -29.30 -23.26 -8.48
C VAL A 1158 -29.44 -21.89 -7.82
N VAL A 1159 -28.83 -20.88 -8.44
CA VAL A 1159 -28.93 -19.48 -8.04
C VAL A 1159 -30.38 -19.00 -8.03
N SER A 1160 -31.16 -19.34 -9.06
CA SER A 1160 -32.58 -18.97 -9.15
C SER A 1160 -33.45 -19.65 -8.08
N MET A 1161 -33.19 -20.92 -7.74
CA MET A 1161 -33.89 -21.63 -6.65
C MET A 1161 -33.67 -20.97 -5.28
N MET A 1162 -32.48 -20.39 -5.07
CA MET A 1162 -32.13 -19.69 -3.84
C MET A 1162 -32.62 -18.23 -3.80
N HIS A 1163 -33.24 -17.73 -4.87
CA HIS A 1163 -33.67 -16.34 -5.01
C HIS A 1163 -32.53 -15.32 -4.83
N ILE A 1164 -31.34 -15.64 -5.33
CA ILE A 1164 -30.16 -14.76 -5.32
C ILE A 1164 -29.73 -14.46 -6.76
N GLU A 1165 -28.93 -13.42 -7.00
CA GLU A 1165 -28.40 -13.10 -8.35
C GLU A 1165 -27.15 -13.92 -8.69
N GLY A 1166 -26.35 -14.32 -7.69
CA GLY A 1166 -25.16 -15.11 -7.93
C GLY A 1166 -24.41 -15.48 -6.65
N LEU A 1167 -23.74 -16.63 -6.69
CA LEU A 1167 -22.87 -17.10 -5.62
C LEU A 1167 -21.65 -17.81 -6.23
N SER A 1168 -20.45 -17.45 -5.77
CA SER A 1168 -19.22 -18.16 -6.09
C SER A 1168 -18.38 -18.43 -4.86
N PHE A 1169 -17.57 -19.48 -4.96
CA PHE A 1169 -16.58 -19.87 -3.98
C PHE A 1169 -15.19 -19.75 -4.61
N ARG A 1170 -14.22 -19.27 -3.84
CA ARG A 1170 -12.81 -19.21 -4.24
C ARG A 1170 -11.93 -20.01 -3.29
N ALA A 1171 -10.97 -20.73 -3.87
CA ALA A 1171 -9.86 -21.36 -3.17
C ALA A 1171 -8.56 -20.90 -3.85
N GLN A 1172 -7.60 -20.40 -3.07
CA GLN A 1172 -6.34 -19.90 -3.61
C GLN A 1172 -5.16 -20.48 -2.82
N LEU A 1173 -4.12 -20.90 -3.53
CA LEU A 1173 -2.80 -21.21 -2.99
C LEU A 1173 -1.83 -20.10 -3.37
N SER A 1174 -0.98 -19.65 -2.44
CA SER A 1174 -0.07 -18.53 -2.69
C SER A 1174 1.36 -18.84 -2.25
N ASN A 1175 2.34 -18.26 -2.95
CA ASN A 1175 3.77 -18.49 -2.73
C ASN A 1175 4.10 -19.99 -2.65
N LEU A 1176 3.70 -20.75 -3.68
CA LEU A 1176 3.74 -22.21 -3.66
C LEU A 1176 5.13 -22.77 -3.98
N MET A 1177 5.72 -22.30 -5.08
CA MET A 1177 6.96 -22.86 -5.63
C MET A 1177 7.89 -21.74 -6.09
N LEU A 1178 9.17 -21.88 -5.74
CA LEU A 1178 10.25 -20.95 -6.04
C LEU A 1178 11.38 -21.72 -6.73
N TRP A 1179 11.72 -21.31 -7.95
CA TRP A 1179 12.97 -21.68 -8.62
C TRP A 1179 13.93 -20.50 -8.52
N LYS A 1180 15.15 -20.77 -8.08
CA LYS A 1180 16.17 -19.75 -7.80
C LYS A 1180 17.50 -20.19 -8.42
N ALA A 1181 18.27 -19.22 -8.92
CA ALA A 1181 19.56 -19.48 -9.54
C ALA A 1181 20.67 -19.79 -8.52
N ASN A 1182 20.52 -19.36 -7.26
CA ASN A 1182 21.50 -19.64 -6.21
C ASN A 1182 21.33 -21.04 -5.62
N HIS A 1183 22.46 -21.70 -5.34
CA HIS A 1183 22.51 -23.04 -4.74
C HIS A 1183 22.48 -23.03 -3.20
N TYR A 1184 22.51 -21.84 -2.56
CA TYR A 1184 22.53 -21.68 -1.10
C TYR A 1184 21.15 -21.75 -0.45
N GLY A 1185 20.09 -22.08 -1.19
CA GLY A 1185 18.77 -22.18 -0.60
C GLY A 1185 18.12 -20.82 -0.27
N LEU A 1186 18.70 -19.69 -0.70
CA LEU A 1186 18.23 -18.35 -0.32
C LEU A 1186 17.08 -17.87 -1.22
N ASP A 1187 15.95 -17.45 -0.64
CA ASP A 1187 14.90 -16.72 -1.34
C ASP A 1187 15.32 -15.24 -1.50
N PRO A 1188 15.51 -14.74 -2.73
CA PRO A 1188 15.89 -13.35 -2.97
C PRO A 1188 14.88 -12.32 -2.43
N GLU A 1189 13.62 -12.70 -2.23
CA GLU A 1189 12.60 -11.80 -1.66
C GLU A 1189 12.74 -11.61 -0.14
N PHE A 1190 13.48 -12.47 0.56
CA PHE A 1190 13.70 -12.38 2.02
C PHE A 1190 15.16 -12.10 2.38
N SER A 1191 16.03 -11.99 1.36
CA SER A 1191 17.45 -11.77 1.54
C SER A 1191 17.81 -10.29 1.41
N ASN A 1192 18.66 -9.78 2.30
CA ASN A 1192 19.18 -8.42 2.16
C ASN A 1192 20.34 -8.43 1.15
N SER A 1193 20.11 -7.78 0.01
CA SER A 1193 21.02 -7.88 -1.14
C SER A 1193 22.30 -7.04 -1.02
N THR A 1194 22.40 -6.11 -0.06
CA THR A 1194 23.49 -5.11 0.00
C THR A 1194 24.55 -5.39 1.06
N SER A 1195 24.28 -6.29 2.00
CA SER A 1195 25.14 -6.53 3.15
C SER A 1195 25.49 -8.02 3.27
N PRO A 1196 26.78 -8.38 3.42
CA PRO A 1196 27.16 -9.77 3.65
C PRO A 1196 26.73 -10.24 5.05
N GLY A 1197 26.54 -11.55 5.19
CA GLY A 1197 26.19 -12.18 6.47
C GLY A 1197 24.68 -12.27 6.71
N THR A 1198 24.30 -12.52 7.95
CA THR A 1198 22.93 -12.89 8.33
C THR A 1198 22.02 -11.67 8.46
N SER A 1199 21.82 -10.97 7.36
CA SER A 1199 20.97 -9.76 7.28
C SER A 1199 19.61 -10.02 6.61
N SER A 1200 19.38 -11.26 6.21
CA SER A 1200 18.11 -11.80 5.73
C SER A 1200 17.06 -11.90 6.87
N ILE A 1201 15.78 -11.93 6.49
CA ILE A 1201 14.65 -12.10 7.42
C ILE A 1201 13.99 -13.47 7.23
N MET A 1202 13.27 -13.95 8.25
CA MET A 1202 12.56 -15.23 8.16
C MET A 1202 11.46 -15.17 7.08
N PRO A 1203 11.41 -16.14 6.15
CA PRO A 1203 10.29 -16.27 5.24
C PRO A 1203 8.96 -16.45 5.99
N ALA A 1204 7.98 -15.63 5.62
CA ALA A 1204 6.61 -15.71 6.12
C ALA A 1204 5.62 -15.81 4.94
N ASN A 1205 4.37 -16.17 5.22
CA ASN A 1205 3.27 -16.27 4.24
C ASN A 1205 3.59 -17.19 3.04
N GLN A 1206 4.40 -18.23 3.28
CA GLN A 1206 4.74 -19.24 2.28
C GLN A 1206 3.65 -20.31 2.23
N LYS A 1207 3.28 -20.76 1.03
CA LYS A 1207 2.23 -21.78 0.81
C LYS A 1207 0.90 -21.44 1.50
N ALA A 1208 0.55 -20.15 1.52
CA ALA A 1208 -0.67 -19.66 2.16
C ALA A 1208 -1.92 -20.15 1.42
N ILE A 1209 -2.98 -20.45 2.16
CA ILE A 1209 -4.25 -20.98 1.63
C ILE A 1209 -5.35 -19.97 1.91
N THR A 1210 -6.06 -19.52 0.87
CA THR A 1210 -7.28 -18.71 1.03
C THR A 1210 -8.50 -19.53 0.68
N ILE A 1211 -9.55 -19.38 1.48
CA ILE A 1211 -10.91 -19.78 1.12
C ILE A 1211 -11.80 -18.55 1.23
N GLY A 1212 -12.68 -18.34 0.25
CA GLY A 1212 -13.61 -17.22 0.25
C GLY A 1212 -14.89 -17.49 -0.51
N ALA A 1213 -15.84 -16.59 -0.36
CA ALA A 1213 -17.12 -16.62 -1.05
C ALA A 1213 -17.56 -15.22 -1.47
N HIS A 1214 -18.26 -15.15 -2.59
CA HIS A 1214 -18.84 -13.94 -3.12
C HIS A 1214 -20.33 -14.17 -3.40
N LEU A 1215 -21.19 -13.44 -2.69
CA LEU A 1215 -22.65 -13.52 -2.80
C LEU A 1215 -23.19 -12.22 -3.38
N THR A 1216 -24.18 -12.32 -4.25
CA THR A 1216 -24.95 -11.20 -4.78
C THR A 1216 -26.44 -11.47 -4.63
N LEU A 1217 -27.16 -10.50 -4.06
CA LEU A 1217 -28.59 -10.48 -3.84
C LEU A 1217 -29.27 -9.37 -4.64
#